data_AF-A0A2U8DZH5-F1
#
_entry.id   AF-A0A2U8DZH5-F1
#
_cell.length_a   1.000
_cell.length_b   1.000
_cell.length_c   1.000
_cell.angle_alpha   90.00
_cell.angle_beta   90.00
_cell.angle_gamma   90.00
#
_symmetry.space_group_name_H-M   'P 1'
#
loop_
_entity.id
_entity.type
_entity.pdbx_description
1 polymer ?
#
loop_
_entity_poly.entity_id
_entity_poly.type
_entity_poly.pdbx_seq_one_letter_code
_entity_poly.pdbx_strand_id
1 'polypeptide(L)'
;MSMSAEHAEQLKNEVAVVCCRTEEGTIISASNLEDPAIFPDMVDSGLLTIPENSFKIGEAIGAKLLKTIDSLTPLTPDLLEGAKTMVSEAKEEKKAAELTQGDVKAVLKYNKKAGDIISAEDFENPINFEKLEDSLLLKLDEKVLSREEVIGKTLKVEAPALTAVTASMLEGFEEEVVVEAPQPVASVAGGVLKIKIAEGKGIDIEVPLGVGSMAAPVAKAPVAVKNQSIAKEEKTVATQEVKLEEKVIRTLTRKHFKIDKVEFGPETKIEGTTLYIRENVCDDAVKINKLVKEIKVDIITPDKYNTYSETIMDVQPIATKEGDNKLGSGVTRVIDGVIVMVTGTDENGVQIGEFGSSEGILEENIQFGRPGAPDKGEIFIKTQVTIAAGTNMERPGPLAAHTATDFITQEIRDALKKIDESLVTNTEVFEQKRRPGKKKVIIVKEIMGQGAMHDNLILPVEPVGVLGAKPNVDLGNVPVMLSPLEVADGGIHALTCIGPASKECSRHYWREPLVHEALNDPELDLCGVLFVGSPQINNEKFYVSERMGMIVEALDVDGAFVTTEGFGNNHIDFASHIEQIGMRNIPCVGFSFCAVQGALVVGNKYMKYMVDNNKSEAGIENEVLSCNTLCQEDAIRGISMLKSAMGGEEVKASERKWNANVKENNLELVEKTTGSSITRVENETAVPVSQKRLEKYSTK
;
A
#
# COMPACT_ATOMS: atom_id res chain seq x y z
N MET A 1 -1.17 9.65 -16.88
CA MET A 1 -0.54 8.32 -17.09
C MET A 1 -1.08 7.76 -18.40
N SER A 2 -0.27 7.05 -19.17
CA SER A 2 -0.73 6.44 -20.41
C SER A 2 -1.80 5.36 -20.18
N MET A 3 -2.89 5.34 -20.93
CA MET A 3 -3.98 4.38 -20.76
C MET A 3 -3.61 2.96 -21.24
N SER A 4 -4.18 1.93 -20.61
CA SER A 4 -4.15 0.55 -21.13
C SER A 4 -5.13 0.38 -22.30
N ALA A 5 -4.90 -0.62 -23.16
CA ALA A 5 -5.77 -0.87 -24.32
C ALA A 5 -7.22 -1.20 -23.93
N GLU A 6 -7.42 -1.95 -22.84
CA GLU A 6 -8.75 -2.28 -22.32
C GLU A 6 -9.49 -1.04 -21.79
N HIS A 7 -8.77 -0.14 -21.12
CA HIS A 7 -9.32 1.10 -20.59
C HIS A 7 -9.68 2.10 -21.70
N ALA A 8 -8.84 2.19 -22.74
CA ALA A 8 -9.10 3.03 -23.91
C ALA A 8 -10.34 2.56 -24.70
N GLU A 9 -10.61 1.25 -24.76
CA GLU A 9 -11.82 0.71 -25.40
C GLU A 9 -13.09 1.05 -24.60
N GLN A 10 -13.03 0.99 -23.26
CA GLN A 10 -14.16 1.38 -22.40
C GLN A 10 -14.51 2.87 -22.53
N LEU A 11 -13.50 3.72 -22.77
CA LEU A 11 -13.64 5.16 -22.89
C LEU A 11 -13.56 5.67 -24.34
N LYS A 12 -13.80 4.82 -25.34
CA LYS A 12 -13.63 5.17 -26.76
C LYS A 12 -14.43 6.39 -27.24
N ASN A 13 -15.52 6.73 -26.54
CA ASN A 13 -16.39 7.87 -26.85
C ASN A 13 -15.97 9.18 -26.13
N GLU A 14 -14.95 9.11 -25.28
CA GLU A 14 -14.37 10.26 -24.60
C GLU A 14 -13.31 10.94 -25.46
N VAL A 15 -12.95 12.18 -25.11
CA VAL A 15 -12.02 13.01 -25.90
C VAL A 15 -10.61 12.40 -25.89
N ALA A 16 -9.90 12.47 -27.02
CA ALA A 16 -8.52 12.04 -27.14
C ALA A 16 -7.56 13.20 -26.83
N VAL A 17 -6.78 13.07 -25.76
CA VAL A 17 -5.72 14.01 -25.36
C VAL A 17 -4.45 13.23 -25.12
N VAL A 18 -3.29 13.73 -25.56
CA VAL A 18 -2.02 13.02 -25.35
C VAL A 18 -1.51 13.17 -23.91
N CYS A 19 -1.05 12.07 -23.31
CA CYS A 19 -0.52 12.07 -21.93
C CYS A 19 0.90 12.62 -21.82
N CYS A 20 1.67 12.55 -22.90
CA CYS A 20 3.08 12.94 -22.94
C CYS A 20 3.38 13.67 -24.25
N ARG A 21 4.51 14.37 -24.30
CA ARG A 21 5.03 14.91 -25.55
C ARG A 21 5.14 13.77 -26.57
N THR A 22 4.50 13.93 -27.73
CA THR A 22 4.39 12.90 -28.76
C THR A 22 5.03 13.40 -30.04
N GLU A 23 5.97 12.62 -30.58
CA GLU A 23 6.76 13.02 -31.75
C GLU A 23 6.00 12.85 -33.06
N GLU A 24 6.30 13.71 -34.02
CA GLU A 24 5.79 13.64 -35.39
C GLU A 24 5.95 12.24 -35.99
N GLY A 25 4.91 11.75 -36.66
CA GLY A 25 4.89 10.43 -37.28
C GLY A 25 4.48 9.28 -36.37
N THR A 26 4.29 9.53 -35.06
CA THR A 26 3.78 8.52 -34.11
C THR A 26 2.38 8.04 -34.52
N ILE A 27 2.17 6.72 -34.47
CA ILE A 27 0.82 6.13 -34.58
C ILE A 27 0.20 6.13 -33.20
N ILE A 28 -0.91 6.83 -33.03
CA ILE A 28 -1.56 6.99 -31.74
C ILE A 28 -2.09 5.64 -31.26
N SER A 29 -1.67 5.26 -30.06
CA SER A 29 -2.12 4.07 -29.35
C SER A 29 -2.67 4.45 -27.97
N ALA A 30 -3.28 3.50 -27.26
CA ALA A 30 -3.77 3.74 -25.90
C ALA A 30 -2.68 4.30 -24.98
N SER A 31 -1.43 3.85 -25.15
CA SER A 31 -0.32 4.32 -24.32
C SER A 31 0.13 5.75 -24.62
N ASN A 32 -0.42 6.40 -25.65
CA ASN A 32 -0.16 7.81 -25.95
C ASN A 32 -1.24 8.74 -25.38
N LEU A 33 -2.37 8.19 -24.92
CA LEU A 33 -3.55 8.93 -24.51
C LEU A 33 -3.62 9.02 -22.98
N GLU A 34 -4.14 10.15 -22.52
CA GLU A 34 -4.41 10.45 -21.11
C GLU A 34 -5.82 10.03 -20.72
N ASP A 35 -6.03 9.69 -19.45
CA ASP A 35 -7.33 9.24 -18.95
C ASP A 35 -8.35 10.39 -18.91
N PRO A 36 -9.48 10.31 -19.65
CA PRO A 36 -10.53 11.33 -19.62
C PRO A 36 -11.11 11.63 -18.26
N ALA A 37 -10.99 10.71 -17.29
CA ALA A 37 -11.46 10.93 -15.93
C ALA A 37 -10.84 12.17 -15.25
N ILE A 38 -9.61 12.56 -15.64
CA ILE A 38 -8.89 13.69 -15.04
C ILE A 38 -9.09 15.01 -15.80
N PHE A 39 -9.69 14.98 -17.00
CA PHE A 39 -9.84 16.18 -17.83
C PHE A 39 -10.68 17.28 -17.20
N PRO A 40 -11.79 17.00 -16.49
CA PRO A 40 -12.54 18.04 -15.80
C PRO A 40 -11.68 18.84 -14.83
N ASP A 41 -10.80 18.16 -14.08
CA ASP A 41 -9.91 18.82 -13.11
C ASP A 41 -8.82 19.65 -13.81
N MET A 42 -8.27 19.14 -14.92
CA MET A 42 -7.29 19.88 -15.73
C MET A 42 -7.89 21.10 -16.43
N VAL A 43 -9.16 21.03 -16.83
CA VAL A 43 -9.91 22.17 -17.40
C VAL A 43 -10.21 23.20 -16.32
N ASP A 44 -10.71 22.75 -15.15
CA ASP A 44 -10.96 23.61 -13.99
C ASP A 44 -9.68 24.32 -13.50
N SER A 45 -8.52 23.66 -13.58
CA SER A 45 -7.22 24.23 -13.22
C SER A 45 -6.59 25.10 -14.32
N GLY A 46 -7.20 25.19 -15.50
CA GLY A 46 -6.68 25.93 -16.65
C GLY A 46 -5.46 25.29 -17.34
N LEU A 47 -5.11 24.05 -17.00
CA LEU A 47 -3.99 23.30 -17.60
C LEU A 47 -4.36 22.66 -18.94
N LEU A 48 -5.64 22.40 -19.16
CA LEU A 48 -6.18 21.79 -20.36
C LEU A 48 -7.31 22.66 -20.91
N THR A 49 -7.29 22.93 -22.21
CA THR A 49 -8.44 23.51 -22.92
C THR A 49 -8.83 22.50 -23.98
N ILE A 50 -10.10 22.09 -23.99
CA ILE A 50 -10.61 21.10 -24.94
C ILE A 50 -11.46 21.80 -26.01
N PRO A 51 -10.97 21.93 -27.25
CA PRO A 51 -11.76 22.41 -28.37
C PRO A 51 -12.94 21.48 -28.69
N GLU A 52 -14.06 22.05 -29.15
CA GLU A 52 -15.26 21.26 -29.54
C GLU A 52 -14.99 20.28 -30.69
N ASN A 53 -13.97 20.55 -31.52
CA ASN A 53 -13.59 19.72 -32.66
C ASN A 53 -12.52 18.66 -32.32
N SER A 54 -12.32 18.34 -31.04
CA SER A 54 -11.37 17.29 -30.64
C SER A 54 -11.92 15.90 -30.98
N PHE A 55 -11.07 15.02 -31.50
CA PHE A 55 -11.42 13.63 -31.77
C PHE A 55 -11.70 12.85 -30.49
N LYS A 56 -12.47 11.77 -30.62
CA LYS A 56 -12.65 10.78 -29.57
C LYS A 56 -11.51 9.75 -29.56
N ILE A 57 -11.31 9.09 -28.43
CA ILE A 57 -10.27 8.07 -28.25
C ILE A 57 -10.34 7.01 -29.35
N GLY A 58 -11.55 6.49 -29.63
CA GLY A 58 -11.76 5.48 -30.68
C GLY A 58 -11.51 5.99 -32.11
N GLU A 59 -11.57 7.31 -32.32
CA GLU A 59 -11.33 7.95 -33.62
C GLU A 59 -9.85 8.22 -33.87
N ALA A 60 -9.13 8.54 -32.79
CA ALA A 60 -7.72 8.90 -32.82
C ALA A 60 -6.78 7.68 -32.82
N ILE A 61 -7.16 6.57 -32.17
CA ILE A 61 -6.33 5.35 -32.13
C ILE A 61 -6.12 4.80 -33.55
N GLY A 62 -4.85 4.59 -33.91
CA GLY A 62 -4.43 4.16 -35.24
C GLY A 62 -4.19 5.30 -36.23
N ALA A 63 -4.52 6.55 -35.88
CA ALA A 63 -4.18 7.72 -36.69
C ALA A 63 -2.71 8.12 -36.52
N LYS A 64 -2.14 8.73 -37.55
CA LYS A 64 -0.75 9.19 -37.56
C LYS A 64 -0.67 10.67 -37.19
N LEU A 65 0.22 11.01 -36.29
CA LEU A 65 0.46 12.39 -35.86
C LEU A 65 1.28 13.18 -36.91
N LEU A 66 0.81 14.36 -37.29
CA LEU A 66 1.38 15.18 -38.37
C LEU A 66 2.49 16.16 -37.95
N LYS A 67 2.58 16.48 -36.65
CA LYS A 67 3.64 17.32 -36.08
C LYS A 67 3.85 16.96 -34.62
N THR A 68 5.04 17.24 -34.10
CA THR A 68 5.34 17.02 -32.67
C THR A 68 4.45 17.92 -31.81
N ILE A 69 3.80 17.35 -30.80
CA ILE A 69 2.93 18.06 -29.86
C ILE A 69 3.34 17.78 -28.41
N ASP A 70 3.12 18.74 -27.53
CA ASP A 70 3.39 18.59 -26.10
C ASP A 70 2.27 17.82 -25.39
N SER A 71 2.54 17.37 -24.16
CA SER A 71 1.53 16.71 -23.31
C SER A 71 0.30 17.59 -23.10
N LEU A 72 -0.84 16.97 -22.81
CA LEU A 72 -2.13 17.65 -22.59
C LEU A 72 -2.63 18.40 -23.82
N THR A 73 -2.20 18.01 -25.02
CA THR A 73 -2.73 18.54 -26.28
C THR A 73 -3.90 17.68 -26.75
N PRO A 74 -5.12 18.23 -26.87
CA PRO A 74 -6.24 17.52 -27.51
C PRO A 74 -5.95 17.24 -28.97
N LEU A 75 -6.32 16.05 -29.43
CA LEU A 75 -6.10 15.65 -30.82
C LEU A 75 -7.21 16.19 -31.72
N THR A 76 -6.88 17.14 -32.59
CA THR A 76 -7.79 17.79 -33.52
C THR A 76 -7.51 17.40 -34.98
N PRO A 77 -8.44 17.64 -35.93
CA PRO A 77 -8.30 17.32 -37.35
C PRO A 77 -7.02 17.84 -38.04
N ASP A 78 -6.46 18.95 -37.57
CA ASP A 78 -5.22 19.51 -38.12
C ASP A 78 -3.94 18.80 -37.61
N LEU A 79 -4.07 17.93 -36.61
CA LEU A 79 -2.96 17.21 -35.98
C LEU A 79 -2.83 15.76 -36.46
N LEU A 80 -3.91 15.16 -36.97
CA LEU A 80 -3.96 13.74 -37.29
C LEU A 80 -4.27 13.45 -38.76
N GLU A 81 -3.52 12.49 -39.32
CA GLU A 81 -3.78 11.87 -40.62
C GLU A 81 -4.34 10.46 -40.40
N GLY A 82 -5.47 10.14 -41.04
CA GLY A 82 -6.08 8.81 -40.96
C GLY A 82 -6.99 8.56 -39.75
N ALA A 83 -7.37 9.61 -39.01
CA ALA A 83 -8.41 9.53 -37.98
C ALA A 83 -9.78 9.20 -38.60
N LYS A 84 -10.55 8.34 -37.94
CA LYS A 84 -11.87 7.89 -38.42
C LYS A 84 -12.96 8.77 -37.80
N THR A 85 -13.88 9.33 -38.59
CA THR A 85 -15.06 10.03 -38.05
C THR A 85 -16.17 9.04 -37.69
N MET A 86 -16.64 9.05 -36.44
CA MET A 86 -17.85 8.33 -36.05
C MET A 86 -19.08 9.15 -36.44
N VAL A 87 -19.85 8.64 -37.41
CA VAL A 87 -21.19 9.19 -37.71
C VAL A 87 -22.15 8.74 -36.61
N SER A 88 -22.83 9.71 -36.01
CA SER A 88 -23.86 9.49 -35.00
C SER A 88 -25.08 8.78 -35.61
N GLU A 89 -25.31 7.53 -35.23
CA GLU A 89 -26.57 6.83 -35.53
C GLU A 89 -27.16 6.20 -34.28
N ALA A 90 -28.13 6.93 -33.70
CA ALA A 90 -29.24 6.31 -33.00
C ALA A 90 -30.15 5.67 -34.06
N LYS A 91 -30.07 4.35 -34.22
CA LYS A 91 -31.15 3.44 -34.60
C LYS A 91 -30.64 2.00 -34.66
N GLU A 92 -31.32 1.10 -33.97
CA GLU A 92 -31.17 -0.35 -34.10
C GLU A 92 -31.34 -0.77 -35.57
N GLU A 93 -30.32 -1.43 -36.13
CA GLU A 93 -30.47 -2.49 -37.12
C GLU A 93 -29.18 -3.32 -37.17
N LYS A 94 -29.28 -4.63 -36.94
CA LYS A 94 -28.16 -5.59 -37.00
C LYS A 94 -27.55 -5.58 -38.40
N LYS A 95 -26.34 -5.05 -38.55
CA LYS A 95 -25.50 -5.22 -39.74
C LYS A 95 -24.64 -6.46 -39.55
N ALA A 96 -24.84 -7.48 -40.39
CA ALA A 96 -24.04 -8.70 -40.37
C ALA A 96 -22.56 -8.38 -40.64
N ALA A 97 -21.67 -8.76 -39.73
CA ALA A 97 -20.23 -8.68 -39.92
C ALA A 97 -19.79 -9.56 -41.12
N GLU A 98 -19.02 -8.99 -42.04
CA GLU A 98 -18.36 -9.73 -43.12
C GLU A 98 -17.29 -10.66 -42.53
N LEU A 99 -17.28 -11.92 -42.97
CA LEU A 99 -16.25 -12.88 -42.60
C LEU A 99 -14.92 -12.50 -43.25
N THR A 100 -13.92 -12.23 -42.43
CA THR A 100 -12.53 -12.05 -42.87
C THR A 100 -11.70 -13.27 -42.45
N GLN A 101 -10.79 -13.73 -43.31
CA GLN A 101 -9.89 -14.88 -43.05
C GLN A 101 -10.63 -16.20 -42.78
N GLY A 102 -11.50 -16.58 -43.71
CA GLY A 102 -12.43 -17.70 -43.54
C GLY A 102 -11.81 -19.10 -43.55
N ASP A 103 -10.61 -19.25 -44.13
CA ASP A 103 -9.78 -20.46 -44.16
C ASP A 103 -9.10 -20.78 -42.82
N VAL A 104 -9.08 -19.82 -41.89
CA VAL A 104 -8.46 -20.00 -40.57
C VAL A 104 -9.34 -20.84 -39.64
N LYS A 105 -8.71 -21.56 -38.71
CA LYS A 105 -9.40 -22.36 -37.68
C LYS A 105 -10.41 -21.52 -36.87
N ALA A 106 -11.55 -22.13 -36.59
CA ALA A 106 -12.66 -21.56 -35.84
C ALA A 106 -12.46 -21.75 -34.33
N VAL A 107 -12.23 -20.65 -33.60
CA VAL A 107 -12.12 -20.62 -32.14
C VAL A 107 -13.11 -19.61 -31.61
N LEU A 108 -13.94 -19.99 -30.64
CA LEU A 108 -14.96 -19.11 -30.09
C LEU A 108 -14.32 -18.01 -29.23
N LYS A 109 -14.70 -16.76 -29.47
CA LYS A 109 -14.31 -15.59 -28.66
C LYS A 109 -15.10 -15.48 -27.36
N TYR A 110 -16.36 -15.93 -27.38
CA TYR A 110 -17.30 -15.81 -26.27
C TYR A 110 -17.96 -17.16 -25.96
N ASN A 111 -18.52 -17.29 -24.76
CA ASN A 111 -19.33 -18.46 -24.38
C ASN A 111 -20.57 -18.55 -25.28
N LYS A 112 -20.90 -19.76 -25.76
CA LYS A 112 -22.06 -20.07 -26.59
C LYS A 112 -22.87 -21.22 -26.00
N LYS A 113 -24.19 -21.10 -26.06
CA LYS A 113 -25.12 -22.13 -25.58
C LYS A 113 -25.45 -23.12 -26.69
N ALA A 114 -25.87 -24.33 -26.30
CA ALA A 114 -26.45 -25.27 -27.24
C ALA A 114 -27.70 -24.66 -27.90
N GLY A 115 -27.78 -24.73 -29.23
CA GLY A 115 -28.82 -24.12 -30.06
C GLY A 115 -28.45 -22.76 -30.67
N ASP A 116 -27.31 -22.16 -30.27
CA ASP A 116 -26.87 -20.89 -30.84
C ASP A 116 -26.29 -21.06 -32.26
N ILE A 117 -26.59 -20.11 -33.14
CA ILE A 117 -25.99 -20.01 -34.48
C ILE A 117 -24.67 -19.26 -34.39
N ILE A 118 -23.63 -19.80 -35.04
CA ILE A 118 -22.30 -19.21 -35.06
C ILE A 118 -22.23 -18.15 -36.18
N SER A 119 -21.77 -16.96 -35.82
CA SER A 119 -21.60 -15.79 -36.68
C SER A 119 -20.13 -15.33 -36.72
N ALA A 120 -19.77 -14.46 -37.65
CA ALA A 120 -18.39 -13.99 -37.82
C ALA A 120 -17.83 -13.26 -36.58
N GLU A 121 -18.69 -12.64 -35.77
CA GLU A 121 -18.31 -11.92 -34.54
C GLU A 121 -17.94 -12.87 -33.39
N ASP A 122 -18.29 -14.15 -33.53
CA ASP A 122 -18.07 -15.15 -32.49
C ASP A 122 -16.66 -15.76 -32.54
N PHE A 123 -15.83 -15.38 -33.51
CA PHE A 123 -14.49 -15.94 -33.65
C PHE A 123 -13.40 -15.08 -32.99
N GLU A 124 -12.49 -15.74 -32.30
CA GLU A 124 -11.28 -15.15 -31.73
C GLU A 124 -10.35 -14.63 -32.84
N ASN A 125 -9.46 -13.68 -32.57
CA ASN A 125 -8.51 -13.20 -33.57
C ASN A 125 -7.36 -14.21 -33.75
N PRO A 126 -7.05 -14.66 -35.00
CA PRO A 126 -5.95 -15.60 -35.26
C PRO A 126 -4.59 -15.14 -34.72
N ILE A 127 -4.36 -13.83 -34.61
CA ILE A 127 -3.10 -13.27 -34.08
C ILE A 127 -2.84 -13.69 -32.63
N ASN A 128 -3.89 -14.08 -31.91
CA ASN A 128 -3.81 -14.52 -30.52
C ASN A 128 -3.51 -16.02 -30.39
N PHE A 129 -3.60 -16.81 -31.48
CA PHE A 129 -3.54 -18.27 -31.40
C PHE A 129 -2.21 -18.78 -30.88
N GLU A 130 -1.08 -18.24 -31.37
CA GLU A 130 0.26 -18.62 -30.92
C GLU A 130 0.44 -18.36 -29.42
N LYS A 131 0.03 -17.17 -28.94
CA LYS A 131 0.08 -16.81 -27.50
C LYS A 131 -0.83 -17.68 -26.63
N LEU A 132 -1.99 -18.07 -27.16
CA LEU A 132 -2.96 -18.91 -26.45
C LEU A 132 -2.54 -20.39 -26.41
N GLU A 133 -1.88 -20.89 -27.46
CA GLU A 133 -1.25 -22.22 -27.47
C GLU A 133 -0.05 -22.27 -26.51
N ASP A 134 0.81 -21.23 -26.51
CA ASP A 134 1.93 -21.09 -25.55
C ASP A 134 1.46 -21.05 -24.09
N SER A 135 0.26 -20.52 -23.86
CA SER A 135 -0.37 -20.45 -22.54
C SER A 135 -1.17 -21.71 -22.17
N LEU A 136 -1.18 -22.74 -23.03
CA LEU A 136 -1.97 -23.98 -22.89
C LEU A 136 -3.48 -23.76 -22.77
N LEU A 137 -3.98 -22.60 -23.20
CA LEU A 137 -5.40 -22.23 -23.17
C LEU A 137 -6.14 -22.63 -24.44
N LEU A 138 -5.41 -22.95 -25.51
CA LEU A 138 -5.92 -23.35 -26.82
C LEU A 138 -5.10 -24.53 -27.35
N LYS A 139 -5.76 -25.43 -28.08
CA LYS A 139 -5.08 -26.49 -28.85
C LYS A 139 -5.76 -26.63 -30.20
N LEU A 140 -5.05 -26.31 -31.28
CA LEU A 140 -5.56 -26.46 -32.64
C LEU A 140 -5.01 -27.75 -33.26
N ASP A 141 -5.86 -28.77 -33.36
CA ASP A 141 -5.54 -30.00 -34.07
C ASP A 141 -6.25 -30.07 -35.45
N GLU A 142 -5.99 -31.14 -36.19
CA GLU A 142 -6.55 -31.33 -37.53
C GLU A 142 -8.09 -31.42 -37.54
N LYS A 143 -8.72 -31.70 -36.39
CA LYS A 143 -10.18 -31.87 -36.26
C LYS A 143 -10.91 -30.55 -36.11
N VAL A 144 -10.19 -29.45 -35.85
CA VAL A 144 -10.77 -28.10 -35.76
C VAL A 144 -11.18 -27.63 -37.15
N LEU A 145 -12.42 -27.21 -37.31
CA LEU A 145 -12.96 -26.73 -38.58
C LEU A 145 -12.52 -25.28 -38.87
N SER A 146 -12.57 -24.87 -40.13
CA SER A 146 -12.33 -23.47 -40.52
C SER A 146 -13.56 -22.59 -40.24
N ARG A 147 -13.37 -21.27 -40.18
CA ARG A 147 -14.45 -20.31 -39.93
C ARG A 147 -15.53 -20.34 -41.01
N GLU A 148 -15.15 -20.58 -42.26
CA GLU A 148 -16.06 -20.77 -43.39
C GLU A 148 -16.95 -21.99 -43.23
N GLU A 149 -16.41 -23.09 -42.69
CA GLU A 149 -17.15 -24.34 -42.50
C GLU A 149 -18.17 -24.26 -41.36
N VAL A 150 -17.93 -23.36 -40.41
CA VAL A 150 -18.66 -23.26 -39.13
C VAL A 150 -19.72 -22.15 -39.14
N ILE A 151 -19.53 -21.09 -39.94
CA ILE A 151 -20.49 -19.98 -39.99
C ILE A 151 -21.89 -20.43 -40.42
N GLY A 152 -22.90 -19.92 -39.69
CA GLY A 152 -24.30 -20.25 -39.92
C GLY A 152 -24.72 -21.63 -39.40
N LYS A 153 -23.81 -22.39 -38.77
CA LYS A 153 -24.12 -23.69 -38.15
C LYS A 153 -24.61 -23.52 -36.71
N THR A 154 -25.46 -24.44 -36.29
CA THR A 154 -26.01 -24.50 -34.93
C THR A 154 -25.12 -25.37 -34.04
N LEU A 155 -24.78 -24.85 -32.86
CA LEU A 155 -24.00 -25.56 -31.86
C LEU A 155 -24.88 -26.59 -31.14
N LYS A 156 -24.46 -27.86 -31.07
CA LYS A 156 -25.20 -28.95 -30.38
C LYS A 156 -24.93 -29.01 -28.88
N VAL A 157 -23.81 -28.45 -28.42
CA VAL A 157 -23.31 -28.49 -27.04
C VAL A 157 -23.07 -27.08 -26.53
N GLU A 158 -23.07 -26.86 -25.22
CA GLU A 158 -22.60 -25.59 -24.65
C GLU A 158 -21.07 -25.53 -24.75
N ALA A 159 -20.52 -24.41 -25.20
CA ALA A 159 -19.09 -24.22 -25.39
C ALA A 159 -18.62 -22.90 -24.76
N PRO A 160 -17.65 -22.92 -23.83
CA PRO A 160 -17.06 -21.69 -23.30
C PRO A 160 -16.18 -20.99 -24.35
N ALA A 161 -15.81 -19.74 -24.07
CA ALA A 161 -14.82 -18.99 -24.84
C ALA A 161 -13.50 -19.77 -24.95
N LEU A 162 -12.75 -19.50 -26.02
CA LEU A 162 -11.50 -20.17 -26.43
C LEU A 162 -11.69 -21.64 -26.85
N THR A 163 -12.93 -22.12 -26.99
CA THR A 163 -13.18 -23.47 -27.51
C THR A 163 -12.97 -23.52 -29.02
N ALA A 164 -12.10 -24.43 -29.48
CA ALA A 164 -11.92 -24.74 -30.89
C ALA A 164 -13.09 -25.59 -31.43
N VAL A 165 -13.72 -25.14 -32.52
CA VAL A 165 -14.96 -25.77 -33.02
C VAL A 165 -14.64 -26.99 -33.89
N THR A 166 -15.23 -28.13 -33.55
CA THR A 166 -15.07 -29.40 -34.28
C THR A 166 -16.41 -29.89 -34.83
N ALA A 167 -16.37 -30.84 -35.78
CA ALA A 167 -17.56 -31.44 -36.40
C ALA A 167 -18.57 -32.00 -35.38
N SER A 168 -18.09 -32.65 -34.32
CA SER A 168 -18.92 -33.23 -33.24
C SER A 168 -19.76 -32.21 -32.47
N MET A 169 -19.40 -30.92 -32.55
CA MET A 169 -20.06 -29.83 -31.84
C MET A 169 -21.20 -29.19 -32.64
N LEU A 170 -21.40 -29.56 -33.90
CA LEU A 170 -22.35 -28.94 -34.82
C LEU A 170 -23.50 -29.89 -35.18
N GLU A 171 -24.70 -29.34 -35.39
CA GLU A 171 -25.82 -30.10 -35.94
C GLU A 171 -25.60 -30.44 -37.42
N GLY A 172 -25.78 -31.72 -37.79
CA GLY A 172 -25.74 -32.19 -39.18
C GLY A 172 -24.38 -32.67 -39.70
N PHE A 173 -23.39 -32.88 -38.83
CA PHE A 173 -22.13 -33.56 -39.17
C PHE A 173 -22.13 -35.02 -38.66
N GLU A 174 -21.94 -35.99 -39.54
CA GLU A 174 -21.64 -37.38 -39.18
C GLU A 174 -20.11 -37.59 -39.26
N GLU A 175 -19.48 -38.06 -38.19
CA GLU A 175 -18.06 -38.43 -38.18
C GLU A 175 -17.84 -39.79 -38.87
N GLU A 176 -16.89 -39.86 -39.80
CA GLU A 176 -16.23 -41.12 -40.13
C GLU A 176 -15.27 -41.51 -38.99
N VAL A 177 -15.60 -42.61 -38.32
CA VAL A 177 -14.79 -43.16 -37.23
C VAL A 177 -13.57 -43.87 -37.81
N VAL A 178 -12.38 -43.29 -37.66
CA VAL A 178 -11.11 -44.02 -37.80
C VAL A 178 -10.69 -44.50 -36.41
N VAL A 179 -10.56 -45.83 -36.28
CA VAL A 179 -10.23 -46.53 -35.04
C VAL A 179 -8.71 -46.55 -34.85
N GLU A 180 -8.22 -46.11 -33.68
CA GLU A 180 -6.86 -46.44 -33.21
C GLU A 180 -6.85 -46.69 -31.68
N ALA A 181 -5.99 -47.62 -31.23
CA ALA A 181 -5.93 -48.25 -29.90
C ALA A 181 -4.58 -48.00 -29.20
N PRO A 182 -4.29 -48.56 -27.99
CA PRO A 182 -4.90 -48.42 -26.67
C PRO A 182 -4.01 -47.61 -25.68
N GLN A 183 -4.56 -47.34 -24.48
CA GLN A 183 -4.03 -46.52 -23.38
C GLN A 183 -2.75 -47.04 -22.66
N PRO A 184 -2.01 -46.17 -21.92
CA PRO A 184 -0.85 -46.59 -21.14
C PRO A 184 -1.23 -47.44 -19.92
N VAL A 185 -0.40 -48.46 -19.67
CA VAL A 185 -0.54 -49.43 -18.57
C VAL A 185 0.37 -49.02 -17.41
N ALA A 186 -0.19 -48.83 -16.22
CA ALA A 186 0.60 -48.82 -14.99
C ALA A 186 0.95 -50.27 -14.60
N SER A 187 2.22 -50.55 -14.33
CA SER A 187 2.65 -51.84 -13.77
C SER A 187 3.40 -51.62 -12.46
N VAL A 188 3.02 -52.39 -11.43
CA VAL A 188 3.67 -52.42 -10.12
C VAL A 188 4.42 -53.74 -10.02
N ALA A 189 5.74 -53.70 -9.97
CA ALA A 189 6.58 -54.85 -9.69
C ALA A 189 7.66 -54.47 -8.67
N GLY A 190 7.71 -55.20 -7.54
CA GLY A 190 8.84 -55.13 -6.61
C GLY A 190 8.89 -53.96 -5.62
N GLY A 191 7.77 -53.30 -5.30
CA GLY A 191 7.72 -52.29 -4.22
C GLY A 191 8.26 -50.90 -4.58
N VAL A 192 8.50 -50.63 -5.87
CA VAL A 192 8.89 -49.32 -6.38
C VAL A 192 7.90 -48.89 -7.46
N LEU A 193 7.35 -47.68 -7.34
CA LEU A 193 6.53 -47.05 -8.37
C LEU A 193 7.45 -46.26 -9.31
N LYS A 194 7.45 -46.61 -10.60
CA LYS A 194 8.18 -45.87 -11.65
C LYS A 194 7.19 -45.15 -12.55
N ILE A 195 7.30 -43.82 -12.63
CA ILE A 195 6.49 -42.98 -13.51
C ILE A 195 7.39 -42.42 -14.60
N LYS A 196 7.02 -42.63 -15.87
CA LYS A 196 7.74 -42.10 -17.03
C LYS A 196 6.87 -41.04 -17.71
N ILE A 197 7.34 -39.80 -17.76
CA ILE A 197 6.65 -38.66 -18.39
C ILE A 197 7.38 -38.33 -19.70
N ALA A 198 6.65 -38.28 -20.81
CA ALA A 198 7.24 -38.33 -22.16
C ALA A 198 7.52 -36.97 -22.81
N GLU A 199 7.18 -35.84 -22.20
CA GLU A 199 7.51 -34.51 -22.75
C GLU A 199 8.10 -33.60 -21.67
N GLY A 200 9.30 -33.07 -21.93
CA GLY A 200 10.05 -32.17 -21.05
C GLY A 200 11.21 -32.86 -20.32
N LYS A 201 12.42 -32.78 -20.90
CA LYS A 201 13.75 -33.15 -20.35
C LYS A 201 13.76 -34.04 -19.09
N GLY A 202 13.55 -35.35 -19.30
CA GLY A 202 14.15 -36.45 -18.53
C GLY A 202 14.16 -36.33 -17.00
N ILE A 203 13.00 -36.43 -16.37
CA ILE A 203 12.86 -36.60 -14.92
C ILE A 203 12.42 -38.04 -14.64
N ASP A 204 13.27 -38.83 -13.96
CA ASP A 204 12.92 -40.15 -13.42
C ASP A 204 12.56 -40.00 -11.94
N ILE A 205 11.30 -40.24 -11.58
CA ILE A 205 10.83 -40.27 -10.18
C ILE A 205 10.75 -41.73 -9.73
N GLU A 206 11.61 -42.12 -8.78
CA GLU A 206 11.53 -43.41 -8.08
C GLU A 206 11.06 -43.19 -6.64
N VAL A 207 9.87 -43.69 -6.30
CA VAL A 207 9.34 -43.66 -4.93
C VAL A 207 9.35 -45.08 -4.35
N PRO A 208 10.14 -45.35 -3.29
CA PRO A 208 10.06 -46.60 -2.54
C PRO A 208 8.81 -46.57 -1.66
N LEU A 209 7.88 -47.51 -1.87
CA LEU A 209 6.74 -47.66 -0.97
C LEU A 209 7.15 -48.60 0.17
N GLY A 210 7.37 -48.00 1.34
CA GLY A 210 7.82 -48.69 2.55
C GLY A 210 6.93 -49.86 2.93
N VAL A 211 7.56 -51.01 3.15
CA VAL A 211 6.95 -52.26 3.60
C VAL A 211 6.56 -52.14 5.07
N GLY A 212 5.26 -52.19 5.38
CA GLY A 212 4.72 -52.17 6.74
C GLY A 212 3.43 -52.98 6.87
N SER A 213 3.57 -54.21 7.38
CA SER A 213 2.58 -55.07 8.04
C SER A 213 1.34 -55.61 7.28
N MET A 214 1.52 -56.82 6.71
CA MET A 214 0.80 -58.09 7.00
C MET A 214 -0.74 -58.21 6.87
N ALA A 215 -1.13 -59.22 6.08
CA ALA A 215 -2.45 -59.84 5.87
C ALA A 215 -3.15 -60.31 7.17
N ALA A 216 -4.48 -60.49 7.25
CA ALA A 216 -5.27 -61.56 6.60
C ALA A 216 -6.82 -61.33 6.75
N PRO A 217 -7.70 -62.14 6.12
CA PRO A 217 -8.95 -61.70 5.47
C PRO A 217 -10.24 -61.88 6.31
N VAL A 218 -11.32 -61.19 5.92
CA VAL A 218 -12.70 -61.55 6.31
C VAL A 218 -13.58 -61.69 5.06
N ALA A 219 -14.28 -62.82 5.03
CA ALA A 219 -15.10 -63.34 3.94
C ALA A 219 -16.39 -62.53 3.68
N LYS A 220 -16.83 -62.55 2.42
CA LYS A 220 -18.20 -62.19 1.97
C LYS A 220 -19.18 -63.30 2.30
N ALA A 221 -20.43 -62.97 2.67
CA ALA A 221 -21.68 -63.30 1.96
C ALA A 221 -22.92 -62.79 2.80
N PRO A 222 -24.19 -62.90 2.34
CA PRO A 222 -24.93 -61.75 1.77
C PRO A 222 -26.35 -61.57 2.36
N VAL A 223 -26.96 -60.37 2.37
CA VAL A 223 -28.45 -60.30 2.47
C VAL A 223 -29.05 -59.10 1.72
N ALA A 224 -29.86 -59.49 0.73
CA ALA A 224 -31.11 -58.94 0.17
C ALA A 224 -31.60 -57.50 0.48
N VAL A 225 -32.05 -56.91 -0.63
CA VAL A 225 -32.87 -55.71 -0.80
C VAL A 225 -34.35 -55.99 -0.47
N LYS A 226 -35.03 -55.15 0.34
CA LYS A 226 -36.10 -54.18 -0.08
C LYS A 226 -37.07 -53.78 1.06
N ASN A 227 -37.38 -52.48 1.07
CA ASN A 227 -38.64 -51.80 1.45
C ASN A 227 -39.08 -51.77 2.93
N GLN A 228 -38.98 -50.59 3.57
CA GLN A 228 -40.10 -49.64 3.71
C GLN A 228 -39.70 -48.36 4.47
N SER A 229 -40.43 -47.30 4.13
CA SER A 229 -40.35 -45.90 4.54
C SER A 229 -40.41 -45.63 6.04
N ILE A 230 -39.50 -44.80 6.57
CA ILE A 230 -39.73 -43.95 7.75
C ILE A 230 -39.03 -42.59 7.54
N ALA A 231 -39.67 -41.57 8.10
CA ALA A 231 -39.57 -40.14 7.89
C ALA A 231 -38.19 -39.47 8.01
N LYS A 232 -38.13 -38.27 7.40
CA LYS A 232 -37.18 -37.20 7.68
C LYS A 232 -36.95 -37.03 9.18
N GLU A 233 -35.71 -37.26 9.61
CA GLU A 233 -35.09 -36.50 10.69
C GLU A 233 -33.75 -36.00 10.17
N GLU A 234 -33.70 -34.70 9.91
CA GLU A 234 -32.45 -33.96 9.79
C GLU A 234 -31.74 -34.04 11.14
N LYS A 235 -30.85 -35.02 11.30
CA LYS A 235 -29.78 -34.91 12.27
C LYS A 235 -28.81 -33.87 11.72
N THR A 236 -29.03 -32.63 12.16
CA THR A 236 -27.99 -31.63 12.26
C THR A 236 -26.77 -32.28 12.89
N VAL A 237 -25.76 -32.55 12.07
CA VAL A 237 -24.41 -32.76 12.59
C VAL A 237 -24.04 -31.41 13.14
N ALA A 238 -24.22 -31.22 14.44
CA ALA A 238 -23.61 -30.14 15.16
C ALA A 238 -22.11 -30.29 14.94
N THR A 239 -21.57 -29.50 14.01
CA THR A 239 -20.17 -29.12 14.00
C THR A 239 -19.90 -28.58 15.39
N GLN A 240 -19.24 -29.39 16.22
CA GLN A 240 -18.61 -28.90 17.42
C GLN A 240 -17.65 -27.80 16.96
N GLU A 241 -18.02 -26.54 17.16
CA GLU A 241 -17.10 -25.43 17.10
C GLU A 241 -16.00 -25.74 18.11
N VAL A 242 -14.85 -26.20 17.60
CA VAL A 242 -13.62 -26.20 18.38
C VAL A 242 -13.33 -24.74 18.64
N LYS A 243 -13.67 -24.27 19.84
CA LYS A 243 -13.36 -22.93 20.32
C LYS A 243 -11.83 -22.83 20.41
N LEU A 244 -11.20 -22.37 19.34
CA LEU A 244 -9.76 -22.15 19.32
C LEU A 244 -9.48 -20.96 20.25
N GLU A 245 -8.77 -21.21 21.33
CA GLU A 245 -8.48 -20.20 22.35
C GLU A 245 -7.49 -19.15 21.81
N GLU A 246 -7.60 -17.92 22.32
CA GLU A 246 -6.64 -16.85 22.01
C GLU A 246 -5.24 -17.26 22.48
N LYS A 247 -4.23 -17.00 21.64
CA LYS A 247 -2.84 -17.33 21.94
C LYS A 247 -1.99 -16.06 21.97
N VAL A 248 -1.47 -15.71 23.14
CA VAL A 248 -0.41 -14.69 23.25
C VAL A 248 0.86 -15.24 22.57
N ILE A 249 1.35 -14.53 21.57
CA ILE A 249 2.56 -14.91 20.81
C ILE A 249 3.80 -14.29 21.44
N ARG A 250 3.67 -13.04 21.87
CA ARG A 250 4.76 -12.20 22.36
C ARG A 250 4.20 -11.09 23.24
N THR A 251 5.07 -10.60 24.11
CA THR A 251 4.75 -9.56 25.08
C THR A 251 5.90 -8.55 25.11
N LEU A 252 5.55 -7.27 25.21
CA LEU A 252 6.47 -6.16 25.39
C LEU A 252 6.03 -5.39 26.63
N THR A 253 6.97 -5.06 27.51
CA THR A 253 6.72 -4.23 28.69
C THR A 253 7.51 -2.94 28.59
N ARG A 254 6.85 -1.79 28.72
CA ARG A 254 7.50 -0.49 28.87
C ARG A 254 7.45 -0.05 30.32
N LYS A 255 8.61 0.24 30.91
CA LYS A 255 8.76 0.84 32.23
C LYS A 255 9.05 2.33 32.06
N HIS A 256 8.19 3.17 32.61
CA HIS A 256 8.25 4.62 32.44
C HIS A 256 8.94 5.29 33.63
N PHE A 257 9.84 6.22 33.32
CA PHE A 257 10.59 7.03 34.27
C PHE A 257 10.28 8.50 34.00
N LYS A 258 9.63 9.16 34.95
CA LYS A 258 9.26 10.56 34.81
C LYS A 258 10.45 11.49 35.03
N ILE A 259 10.66 12.42 34.11
CA ILE A 259 11.64 13.49 34.23
C ILE A 259 10.92 14.84 34.20
N ASP A 260 11.17 15.66 35.21
CA ASP A 260 10.55 16.98 35.40
C ASP A 260 11.52 18.12 35.10
N LYS A 261 12.81 17.83 34.96
CA LYS A 261 13.87 18.83 34.78
C LYS A 261 15.02 18.28 33.96
N VAL A 262 15.55 19.10 33.05
CA VAL A 262 16.77 18.81 32.28
C VAL A 262 17.77 19.95 32.48
N GLU A 263 19.02 19.63 32.81
CA GLU A 263 20.09 20.61 33.02
C GLU A 263 21.40 20.14 32.39
N PHE A 264 22.31 21.08 32.12
CA PHE A 264 23.69 20.74 31.80
C PHE A 264 24.47 20.44 33.09
N GLY A 265 25.42 19.51 33.01
CA GLY A 265 26.28 19.13 34.12
C GLY A 265 27.60 18.50 33.65
N PRO A 266 28.48 18.10 34.59
CA PRO A 266 29.78 17.53 34.25
C PRO A 266 29.71 16.13 33.64
N GLU A 267 28.61 15.40 33.84
CA GLU A 267 28.37 14.06 33.31
C GLU A 267 26.88 13.88 32.96
N THR A 268 26.59 13.02 31.98
CA THR A 268 25.21 12.64 31.67
C THR A 268 24.73 11.60 32.67
N LYS A 269 23.70 11.93 33.44
CA LYS A 269 23.12 11.05 34.47
C LYS A 269 21.69 11.45 34.79
N ILE A 270 20.98 10.55 35.48
CA ILE A 270 19.63 10.83 35.96
C ILE A 270 19.62 10.67 37.48
N GLU A 271 19.22 11.72 38.19
CA GLU A 271 19.11 11.76 39.65
C GLU A 271 17.67 12.13 40.04
N GLY A 272 16.93 11.17 40.61
CA GLY A 272 15.50 11.34 40.87
C GLY A 272 14.73 11.60 39.57
N THR A 273 14.11 12.79 39.47
CA THR A 273 13.37 13.25 38.28
C THR A 273 14.14 14.31 37.47
N THR A 274 15.45 14.45 37.68
CA THR A 274 16.31 15.39 36.93
C THR A 274 17.28 14.64 36.02
N LEU A 275 17.27 14.97 34.73
CA LEU A 275 18.24 14.51 33.74
C LEU A 275 19.35 15.57 33.57
N TYR A 276 20.59 15.18 33.82
CA TYR A 276 21.77 15.97 33.51
C TYR A 276 22.34 15.53 32.17
N ILE A 277 22.67 16.49 31.30
CA ILE A 277 23.37 16.27 30.03
C ILE A 277 24.79 16.82 30.17
N ARG A 278 25.79 16.03 29.78
CA ARG A 278 27.19 16.46 29.84
C ARG A 278 27.46 17.71 28.99
N GLU A 279 28.06 18.73 29.59
CA GLU A 279 28.31 20.05 28.97
C GLU A 279 29.07 19.97 27.63
N ASN A 280 30.06 19.09 27.52
CA ASN A 280 30.90 18.95 26.32
C ASN A 280 30.48 17.79 25.42
N VAL A 281 29.24 17.29 25.51
CA VAL A 281 28.77 16.17 24.68
C VAL A 281 28.82 16.48 23.18
N CYS A 282 28.56 17.74 22.80
CA CYS A 282 28.60 18.19 21.40
C CYS A 282 29.98 18.04 20.76
N ASP A 283 31.06 18.23 21.52
CA ASP A 283 32.43 18.13 21.01
C ASP A 283 32.73 16.72 20.48
N ASP A 284 32.11 15.70 21.07
CA ASP A 284 32.25 14.32 20.65
C ASP A 284 31.25 13.97 19.54
N ALA A 285 30.01 14.46 19.65
CA ALA A 285 28.95 14.24 18.66
C ALA A 285 29.33 14.74 17.25
N VAL A 286 29.96 15.92 17.12
CA VAL A 286 30.44 16.44 15.82
C VAL A 286 31.44 15.49 15.16
N LYS A 287 32.26 14.78 15.94
CA LYS A 287 33.32 13.90 15.41
C LYS A 287 32.78 12.57 14.87
N ILE A 288 31.53 12.23 15.18
CA ILE A 288 30.92 10.95 14.77
C ILE A 288 30.73 10.87 13.25
N ASN A 289 30.49 12.00 12.59
CA ASN A 289 30.32 12.03 11.13
C ASN A 289 30.96 13.28 10.53
N LYS A 290 31.81 13.08 9.51
CA LYS A 290 32.56 14.14 8.80
C LYS A 290 31.69 15.22 8.13
N LEU A 291 30.42 14.90 7.87
CA LEU A 291 29.47 15.85 7.30
C LEU A 291 28.92 16.81 8.33
N VAL A 292 28.97 16.47 9.63
CA VAL A 292 28.57 17.37 10.71
C VAL A 292 29.69 18.38 10.94
N LYS A 293 29.33 19.67 10.86
CA LYS A 293 30.24 20.79 11.07
C LYS A 293 30.07 21.40 12.45
N GLU A 294 28.84 21.42 12.92
CA GLU A 294 28.47 21.92 14.23
C GLU A 294 27.23 21.18 14.73
N ILE A 295 27.16 20.95 16.04
CA ILE A 295 25.93 20.53 16.73
C ILE A 295 25.79 21.33 18.02
N LYS A 296 24.58 21.84 18.27
CA LYS A 296 24.21 22.53 19.50
C LYS A 296 23.03 21.81 20.15
N VAL A 297 23.02 21.77 21.47
CA VAL A 297 21.89 21.27 22.24
C VAL A 297 21.25 22.44 22.98
N ASP A 298 19.96 22.65 22.74
CA ASP A 298 19.14 23.61 23.46
C ASP A 298 18.13 22.87 24.32
N ILE A 299 17.95 23.33 25.57
CA ILE A 299 16.90 22.83 26.47
C ILE A 299 15.71 23.79 26.40
N ILE A 300 14.65 23.37 25.70
CA ILE A 300 13.42 24.14 25.52
C ILE A 300 12.37 23.65 26.52
N THR A 301 12.11 24.47 27.54
CA THR A 301 11.03 24.27 28.51
C THR A 301 9.73 24.92 27.99
N PRO A 302 8.55 24.60 28.58
CA PRO A 302 7.27 25.13 28.09
C PRO A 302 7.19 26.66 27.99
N ASP A 303 7.88 27.38 28.88
CA ASP A 303 8.00 28.86 28.85
C ASP A 303 8.83 29.40 27.67
N LYS A 304 9.52 28.53 26.93
CA LYS A 304 10.38 28.86 25.80
C LYS A 304 9.85 28.37 24.44
N TYR A 305 8.62 27.87 24.37
CA TYR A 305 8.02 27.46 23.09
C TYR A 305 7.85 28.62 22.10
N ASN A 306 7.96 29.87 22.56
CA ASN A 306 8.02 31.06 21.72
C ASN A 306 9.41 31.32 21.07
N THR A 307 10.33 30.35 21.14
CA THR A 307 11.68 30.47 20.55
C THR A 307 11.66 30.04 19.08
N TYR A 308 12.47 30.70 18.26
CA TYR A 308 12.71 30.30 16.88
C TYR A 308 13.44 28.95 16.80
N SER A 309 13.04 28.14 15.82
CA SER A 309 13.69 26.90 15.47
C SER A 309 13.86 26.79 13.96
N GLU A 310 14.94 26.16 13.54
CA GLU A 310 15.05 25.61 12.19
C GLU A 310 14.06 24.45 12.01
N THR A 311 13.95 23.99 10.76
CA THR A 311 13.02 22.92 10.39
C THR A 311 13.20 21.67 11.25
N ILE A 312 12.09 21.06 11.63
CA ILE A 312 12.07 19.87 12.47
C ILE A 312 12.11 18.67 11.54
N MET A 313 13.22 17.95 11.55
CA MET A 313 13.37 16.70 10.80
C MET A 313 12.68 15.56 11.53
N ASP A 314 12.83 15.50 12.86
CA ASP A 314 12.30 14.40 13.66
C ASP A 314 12.04 14.77 15.12
N VAL A 315 11.13 14.02 15.73
CA VAL A 315 10.79 14.05 17.15
C VAL A 315 10.85 12.61 17.64
N GLN A 316 11.64 12.37 18.67
CA GLN A 316 12.01 11.04 19.11
C GLN A 316 11.66 10.83 20.60
N PRO A 317 11.11 9.66 20.97
CA PRO A 317 11.07 9.25 22.36
C PRO A 317 12.49 8.91 22.83
N ILE A 318 12.75 9.05 24.14
CA ILE A 318 14.00 8.55 24.73
C ILE A 318 13.69 7.22 25.41
N ALA A 319 14.11 6.13 24.76
CA ALA A 319 13.87 4.78 25.25
C ALA A 319 15.07 3.86 25.01
N THR A 320 15.19 2.82 25.83
CA THR A 320 16.29 1.85 25.73
C THR A 320 15.90 0.45 26.20
N LYS A 321 16.51 -0.58 25.61
CA LYS A 321 16.29 -1.98 26.01
C LYS A 321 17.03 -2.32 27.30
N GLU A 322 16.38 -3.10 28.17
CA GLU A 322 17.05 -3.71 29.33
C GLU A 322 17.84 -4.95 28.91
N GLY A 323 19.10 -5.04 29.34
CA GLY A 323 19.95 -6.21 29.12
C GLY A 323 20.09 -6.57 27.63
N ASP A 324 19.86 -7.85 27.31
CA ASP A 324 19.95 -8.39 25.94
C ASP A 324 18.58 -8.46 25.24
N ASN A 325 17.56 -7.77 25.77
CA ASN A 325 16.23 -7.73 25.15
C ASN A 325 16.29 -7.09 23.76
N LYS A 326 15.46 -7.58 22.84
CA LYS A 326 15.38 -7.09 21.46
C LYS A 326 14.08 -6.31 21.24
N LEU A 327 14.07 -5.47 20.20
CA LEU A 327 12.86 -4.75 19.80
C LEU A 327 11.65 -5.69 19.70
N GLY A 328 10.52 -5.23 20.22
CA GLY A 328 9.24 -5.97 20.22
C GLY A 328 9.12 -7.09 21.24
N SER A 329 10.08 -7.21 22.18
CA SER A 329 10.04 -8.22 23.24
C SER A 329 10.74 -7.76 24.52
N GLY A 330 10.39 -8.38 25.65
CA GLY A 330 11.04 -8.11 26.93
C GLY A 330 10.69 -6.71 27.46
N VAL A 331 11.67 -6.04 28.05
CA VAL A 331 11.47 -4.75 28.74
C VAL A 331 12.19 -3.61 28.02
N THR A 332 11.48 -2.49 27.87
CA THR A 332 11.99 -1.22 27.39
C THR A 332 11.80 -0.16 28.48
N ARG A 333 12.86 0.57 28.82
CA ARG A 333 12.80 1.73 29.71
C ARG A 333 12.53 2.98 28.89
N VAL A 334 11.63 3.83 29.35
CA VAL A 334 11.16 5.02 28.62
C VAL A 334 11.22 6.23 29.55
N ILE A 335 11.73 7.35 29.05
CA ILE A 335 11.63 8.64 29.74
C ILE A 335 10.32 9.33 29.32
N ASP A 336 9.54 9.75 30.31
CA ASP A 336 8.35 10.58 30.13
C ASP A 336 8.66 12.04 30.50
N GLY A 337 8.02 12.98 29.81
CA GLY A 337 8.15 14.43 30.04
C GLY A 337 9.29 15.10 29.27
N VAL A 338 10.12 14.32 28.58
CA VAL A 338 11.25 14.82 27.78
C VAL A 338 11.31 14.11 26.43
N ILE A 339 11.56 14.87 25.36
CA ILE A 339 11.80 14.35 24.01
C ILE A 339 13.12 14.84 23.44
N VAL A 340 13.57 14.17 22.39
CA VAL A 340 14.65 14.67 21.52
C VAL A 340 14.01 15.24 20.26
N MET A 341 14.39 16.46 19.89
CA MET A 341 13.95 17.13 18.67
C MET A 341 15.16 17.38 17.77
N VAL A 342 15.11 16.86 16.55
CA VAL A 342 16.21 16.97 15.59
C VAL A 342 15.90 18.08 14.59
N THR A 343 16.76 19.11 14.55
CA THR A 343 16.65 20.24 13.62
C THR A 343 17.99 20.46 12.91
N GLY A 344 17.98 21.06 11.72
CA GLY A 344 19.24 21.27 11.02
C GLY A 344 19.17 22.06 9.72
N THR A 345 20.35 22.56 9.34
CA THR A 345 20.62 23.29 8.09
C THR A 345 21.95 22.84 7.50
N ASP A 346 22.24 23.22 6.26
CA ASP A 346 23.61 23.20 5.76
C ASP A 346 24.42 24.43 6.22
N GLU A 347 25.72 24.47 5.89
CA GLU A 347 26.63 25.60 6.18
C GLU A 347 26.19 26.94 5.55
N ASN A 348 25.32 26.92 4.54
CA ASN A 348 24.77 28.12 3.90
C ASN A 348 23.45 28.57 4.57
N GLY A 349 22.98 27.87 5.60
CA GLY A 349 21.72 28.14 6.27
C GLY A 349 20.50 27.61 5.52
N VAL A 350 20.68 26.70 4.55
CA VAL A 350 19.55 26.08 3.83
C VAL A 350 18.95 24.98 4.70
N GLN A 351 17.63 25.00 4.86
CA GLN A 351 16.90 24.00 5.64
C GLN A 351 17.10 22.59 5.09
N ILE A 352 17.12 21.60 5.99
CA ILE A 352 17.07 20.18 5.62
C ILE A 352 15.59 19.77 5.48
N GLY A 353 14.96 20.22 4.38
CA GLY A 353 13.58 19.90 4.02
C GLY A 353 13.36 19.97 2.50
N GLU A 354 12.28 19.38 2.01
CA GLU A 354 11.92 19.39 0.58
C GLU A 354 10.79 20.39 0.27
N PHE A 355 9.56 20.03 0.63
CA PHE A 355 8.35 20.81 0.34
C PHE A 355 7.88 21.56 1.58
N GLY A 356 8.03 22.88 1.56
CA GLY A 356 7.76 23.70 2.75
C GLY A 356 8.73 23.36 3.88
N SER A 357 8.54 24.01 5.03
CA SER A 357 9.42 23.80 6.17
C SER A 357 8.76 24.36 7.44
N SER A 358 8.99 23.71 8.58
CA SER A 358 8.42 24.08 9.88
C SER A 358 9.28 25.07 10.66
N GLU A 359 10.24 25.74 10.00
CA GLU A 359 11.10 26.74 10.61
C GLU A 359 10.30 27.96 11.04
N GLY A 360 10.62 28.51 12.20
CA GLY A 360 9.86 29.58 12.83
C GLY A 360 9.67 29.35 14.32
N ILE A 361 8.70 30.04 14.91
CA ILE A 361 8.40 29.93 16.33
C ILE A 361 7.76 28.56 16.62
N LEU A 362 8.33 27.81 17.58
CA LEU A 362 7.92 26.42 17.84
C LEU A 362 6.42 26.28 18.14
N GLU A 363 5.85 27.12 19.00
CA GLU A 363 4.42 27.05 19.35
C GLU A 363 3.47 27.38 18.19
N GLU A 364 3.95 28.08 17.16
CA GLU A 364 3.16 28.45 15.97
C GLU A 364 3.21 27.37 14.88
N ASN A 365 4.23 26.50 14.91
CA ASN A 365 4.58 25.57 13.83
C ASN A 365 4.52 24.09 14.23
N ILE A 366 4.07 23.76 15.45
CA ILE A 366 3.91 22.39 15.92
C ILE A 366 2.46 22.12 16.31
N GLN A 367 1.83 21.10 15.71
CA GLN A 367 0.56 20.60 16.22
C GLN A 367 0.82 19.68 17.42
N PHE A 368 0.75 20.24 18.62
CA PHE A 368 0.99 19.48 19.84
C PHE A 368 -0.01 18.33 20.04
N GLY A 369 0.44 17.27 20.72
CA GLY A 369 -0.40 16.11 21.07
C GLY A 369 -0.69 15.16 19.91
N ARG A 370 -0.08 15.38 18.74
CA ARG A 370 -0.14 14.43 17.62
C ARG A 370 0.79 13.25 17.88
N PRO A 371 0.53 12.06 17.29
CA PRO A 371 1.38 10.89 17.50
C PRO A 371 2.86 11.15 17.19
N GLY A 372 3.14 11.93 16.14
CA GLY A 372 4.50 12.33 15.75
C GLY A 372 5.07 13.56 16.45
N ALA A 373 4.26 14.32 17.21
CA ALA A 373 4.66 15.61 17.74
C ALA A 373 4.96 15.56 19.26
N PRO A 374 5.55 16.63 19.82
CA PRO A 374 5.60 16.82 21.26
C PRO A 374 4.21 16.99 21.87
N ASP A 375 4.04 16.52 23.10
CA ASP A 375 2.88 16.84 23.93
C ASP A 375 3.11 18.20 24.62
N LYS A 376 2.05 18.99 24.85
CA LYS A 376 2.19 20.27 25.57
C LYS A 376 2.70 20.01 26.99
N GLY A 377 3.74 20.73 27.38
CA GLY A 377 4.35 20.64 28.71
C GLY A 377 5.63 19.82 28.77
N GLU A 378 5.99 19.11 27.69
CA GLU A 378 7.26 18.38 27.61
C GLU A 378 8.47 19.31 27.44
N ILE A 379 9.62 18.87 27.94
CA ILE A 379 10.91 19.52 27.75
C ILE A 379 11.55 18.96 26.48
N PHE A 380 12.06 19.83 25.61
CA PHE A 380 12.76 19.40 24.39
C PHE A 380 14.25 19.47 24.62
N ILE A 381 14.94 18.34 24.38
CA ILE A 381 16.36 18.30 24.09
C ILE A 381 16.47 18.51 22.58
N LYS A 382 16.56 19.79 22.17
CA LYS A 382 16.59 20.16 20.76
C LYS A 382 18.03 20.18 20.28
N THR A 383 18.37 19.34 19.31
CA THR A 383 19.66 19.39 18.63
C THR A 383 19.55 20.22 17.37
N GLN A 384 20.36 21.27 17.25
CA GLN A 384 20.57 21.99 15.99
C GLN A 384 21.86 21.51 15.34
N VAL A 385 21.75 20.86 14.17
CA VAL A 385 22.90 20.34 13.43
C VAL A 385 23.16 21.17 12.17
N THR A 386 24.40 21.60 11.99
CA THR A 386 24.88 22.20 10.74
C THR A 386 25.69 21.15 9.98
N ILE A 387 25.21 20.75 8.81
CA ILE A 387 25.89 19.79 7.92
C ILE A 387 26.64 20.51 6.78
N ALA A 388 27.54 19.79 6.12
CA ALA A 388 28.33 20.33 5.01
C ALA A 388 27.45 20.94 3.91
N ALA A 389 27.88 22.07 3.37
CA ALA A 389 27.20 22.77 2.27
C ALA A 389 26.78 21.83 1.14
N GLY A 390 25.54 21.95 0.67
CA GLY A 390 25.00 21.19 -0.46
C GLY A 390 24.66 19.72 -0.17
N THR A 391 24.73 19.28 1.08
CA THR A 391 24.34 17.90 1.47
C THR A 391 22.93 17.80 2.07
N ASN A 392 22.19 18.91 2.16
CA ASN A 392 20.84 18.96 2.77
C ASN A 392 19.78 18.16 1.99
N MET A 393 19.92 18.03 0.67
CA MET A 393 19.00 17.23 -0.16
C MET A 393 19.56 15.85 -0.52
N GLU A 394 20.68 15.44 0.09
CA GLU A 394 21.31 14.15 -0.15
C GLU A 394 21.27 13.31 1.10
N ARG A 395 20.88 12.03 1.00
CA ARG A 395 20.71 11.10 2.11
C ARG A 395 21.80 11.14 3.18
N PRO A 396 23.11 11.22 2.82
CA PRO A 396 24.16 11.27 3.81
C PRO A 396 24.07 12.48 4.75
N GLY A 397 23.49 13.60 4.32
CA GLY A 397 23.33 14.81 5.12
C GLY A 397 22.35 14.65 6.28
N PRO A 398 21.04 14.44 6.04
CA PRO A 398 20.07 14.16 7.10
C PRO A 398 20.50 12.97 7.97
N LEU A 399 21.02 11.89 7.37
CA LEU A 399 21.53 10.74 8.13
C LEU A 399 22.67 11.14 9.08
N ALA A 400 23.59 12.02 8.66
CA ALA A 400 24.65 12.51 9.51
C ALA A 400 24.13 13.33 10.71
N ALA A 401 23.12 14.17 10.49
CA ALA A 401 22.47 14.93 11.56
C ALA A 401 21.81 14.00 12.59
N HIS A 402 21.01 13.04 12.12
CA HIS A 402 20.39 12.05 13.00
C HIS A 402 21.42 11.19 13.75
N THR A 403 22.52 10.80 13.09
CA THR A 403 23.60 10.02 13.72
C THR A 403 24.28 10.79 14.85
N ALA A 404 24.57 12.08 14.66
CA ALA A 404 25.17 12.90 15.71
C ALA A 404 24.21 13.16 16.89
N THR A 405 22.92 13.34 16.61
CA THR A 405 21.90 13.45 17.67
C THR A 405 21.69 12.13 18.42
N ASP A 406 21.69 10.99 17.72
CA ASP A 406 21.54 9.68 18.35
C ASP A 406 22.74 9.34 19.25
N PHE A 407 23.94 9.86 18.96
CA PHE A 407 25.09 9.74 19.88
C PHE A 407 24.81 10.40 21.25
N ILE A 408 24.24 11.61 21.25
CA ILE A 408 23.85 12.31 22.48
C ILE A 408 22.74 11.53 23.20
N THR A 409 21.74 11.07 22.44
CA THR A 409 20.63 10.28 22.96
C THR A 409 21.12 8.96 23.56
N GLN A 410 22.15 8.33 22.97
CA GLN A 410 22.74 7.11 23.47
C GLN A 410 23.38 7.30 24.84
N GLU A 411 24.04 8.45 25.09
CA GLU A 411 24.59 8.76 26.43
C GLU A 411 23.47 8.85 27.48
N ILE A 412 22.30 9.38 27.10
CA ILE A 412 21.10 9.43 27.94
C ILE A 412 20.53 8.01 28.16
N ARG A 413 20.47 7.18 27.11
CA ARG A 413 20.04 5.77 27.21
C ARG A 413 20.93 4.99 28.17
N ASP A 414 22.24 5.22 28.14
CA ASP A 414 23.21 4.56 29.03
C ASP A 414 23.06 5.03 30.48
N ALA A 415 22.65 6.28 30.72
CA ALA A 415 22.23 6.74 32.05
C ALA A 415 20.92 6.07 32.50
N LEU A 416 19.92 5.98 31.61
CA LEU A 416 18.61 5.37 31.87
C LEU A 416 18.71 3.88 32.25
N LYS A 417 19.66 3.14 31.66
CA LYS A 417 19.95 1.74 32.02
C LYS A 417 20.40 1.58 33.47
N LYS A 418 21.00 2.60 34.08
CA LYS A 418 21.57 2.55 35.44
C LYS A 418 20.58 2.98 36.53
N ILE A 419 19.41 3.50 36.16
CA ILE A 419 18.42 3.99 37.13
C ILE A 419 17.83 2.83 37.93
N ASP A 420 17.55 3.10 39.21
CA ASP A 420 16.87 2.17 40.11
C ASP A 420 15.39 1.96 39.71
N GLU A 421 14.90 0.71 39.78
CA GLU A 421 13.53 0.38 39.40
C GLU A 421 12.46 1.00 40.32
N SER A 422 12.81 1.46 41.52
CA SER A 422 11.89 2.18 42.42
C SER A 422 11.40 3.52 41.86
N LEU A 423 12.06 4.06 40.84
CA LEU A 423 11.66 5.29 40.15
C LEU A 423 10.68 5.07 38.99
N VAL A 424 10.26 3.82 38.74
CA VAL A 424 9.24 3.52 37.74
C VAL A 424 7.90 4.11 38.17
N THR A 425 7.34 5.00 37.36
CA THR A 425 6.06 5.68 37.63
C THR A 425 4.88 4.97 36.98
N ASN A 426 5.10 4.28 35.86
CA ASN A 426 4.09 3.53 35.15
C ASN A 426 4.70 2.29 34.46
N THR A 427 3.90 1.24 34.28
CA THR A 427 4.27 0.06 33.50
C THR A 427 3.16 -0.25 32.51
N GLU A 428 3.52 -0.23 31.23
CA GLU A 428 2.61 -0.52 30.11
C GLU A 428 2.98 -1.89 29.53
N VAL A 429 1.98 -2.75 29.33
CA VAL A 429 2.18 -4.11 28.79
C VAL A 429 1.40 -4.25 27.49
N PHE A 430 2.12 -4.57 26.42
CA PHE A 430 1.55 -4.89 25.12
C PHE A 430 1.59 -6.39 24.90
N GLU A 431 0.46 -6.96 24.48
CA GLU A 431 0.36 -8.36 24.11
C GLU A 431 -0.05 -8.46 22.65
N GLN A 432 0.73 -9.20 21.86
CA GLN A 432 0.26 -9.63 20.56
C GLN A 432 -0.39 -11.00 20.66
N LYS A 433 -1.68 -11.04 20.35
CA LYS A 433 -2.50 -12.24 20.37
C LYS A 433 -2.76 -12.72 18.95
N ARG A 434 -2.75 -14.03 18.75
CA ARG A 434 -3.50 -14.64 17.64
C ARG A 434 -4.89 -14.98 18.11
N ARG A 435 -5.87 -14.66 17.28
CA ARG A 435 -7.28 -14.94 17.54
C ARG A 435 -7.84 -15.85 16.44
N PRO A 436 -7.59 -17.19 16.50
CA PRO A 436 -8.07 -18.08 15.46
C PRO A 436 -9.61 -18.00 15.34
N GLY A 437 -10.11 -17.93 14.11
CA GLY A 437 -11.54 -17.73 13.82
C GLY A 437 -12.01 -16.27 13.82
N LYS A 438 -11.15 -15.32 14.18
CA LYS A 438 -11.37 -13.88 13.94
C LYS A 438 -10.81 -13.46 12.58
N LYS A 439 -11.24 -12.28 12.11
CA LYS A 439 -10.83 -11.75 10.81
C LYS A 439 -9.35 -11.38 10.84
N LYS A 440 -8.56 -12.08 10.04
CA LYS A 440 -7.11 -11.88 9.96
C LYS A 440 -6.81 -10.67 9.10
N VAL A 441 -6.07 -9.71 9.65
CA VAL A 441 -5.77 -8.46 8.95
C VAL A 441 -4.28 -8.14 8.99
N ILE A 442 -3.84 -7.36 8.01
CA ILE A 442 -2.48 -6.84 7.91
C ILE A 442 -2.50 -5.33 7.73
N ILE A 443 -1.50 -4.64 8.26
CA ILE A 443 -1.23 -3.23 7.95
C ILE A 443 -0.05 -3.19 6.98
N VAL A 444 -0.23 -2.58 5.83
CA VAL A 444 0.85 -2.24 4.90
C VAL A 444 1.17 -0.76 5.11
N LYS A 445 2.39 -0.46 5.55
CA LYS A 445 2.84 0.90 5.83
C LYS A 445 3.87 1.29 4.79
N GLU A 446 3.45 2.12 3.84
CA GLU A 446 4.38 2.78 2.94
C GLU A 446 5.20 3.80 3.73
N ILE A 447 6.52 3.72 3.58
CA ILE A 447 7.50 4.59 4.23
C ILE A 447 8.43 5.20 3.19
N MET A 448 9.01 6.34 3.56
CA MET A 448 9.94 7.06 2.69
C MET A 448 11.07 6.15 2.18
N GLY A 449 11.23 6.15 0.86
CA GLY A 449 12.16 5.28 0.14
C GLY A 449 12.60 5.83 -1.22
N GLN A 450 12.41 7.13 -1.45
CA GLN A 450 12.71 7.75 -2.75
C GLN A 450 14.22 7.95 -2.96
N GLY A 451 15.01 7.91 -1.89
CA GLY A 451 16.38 8.40 -1.93
C GLY A 451 16.40 9.92 -1.87
N ALA A 452 17.47 10.54 -2.40
CA ALA A 452 17.80 11.94 -2.07
C ALA A 452 17.78 12.10 -0.54
N MET A 453 17.05 13.03 0.05
CA MET A 453 16.95 13.17 1.50
C MET A 453 15.97 12.20 2.19
N HIS A 454 15.04 11.59 1.44
CA HIS A 454 13.96 10.77 1.98
C HIS A 454 14.39 9.31 2.19
N ASP A 455 14.45 8.89 3.44
CA ASP A 455 14.68 7.50 3.82
C ASP A 455 14.13 7.30 5.24
N ASN A 456 13.89 6.05 5.62
CA ASN A 456 13.63 5.66 7.00
C ASN A 456 14.56 4.50 7.35
N LEU A 457 15.05 4.44 8.59
CA LEU A 457 15.87 3.33 9.07
C LEU A 457 15.00 2.30 9.77
N ILE A 458 15.24 1.04 9.44
CA ILE A 458 14.44 -0.08 9.91
C ILE A 458 15.27 -0.92 10.89
N LEU A 459 14.63 -1.28 12.01
CA LEU A 459 15.12 -2.17 13.07
C LEU A 459 16.49 -1.76 13.65
N PRO A 460 16.59 -0.58 14.30
CA PRO A 460 17.75 -0.23 15.11
C PRO A 460 17.96 -1.19 16.30
N VAL A 461 19.14 -1.12 16.92
CA VAL A 461 19.44 -1.87 18.14
C VAL A 461 18.63 -1.34 19.33
N GLU A 462 18.63 -0.01 19.50
CA GLU A 462 17.85 0.69 20.51
C GLU A 462 16.58 1.28 19.87
N PRO A 463 15.48 1.45 20.64
CA PRO A 463 14.27 2.10 20.14
C PRO A 463 14.58 3.44 19.46
N VAL A 464 14.15 3.57 18.20
CA VAL A 464 14.35 4.80 17.40
C VAL A 464 15.84 5.20 17.32
N GLY A 465 16.77 4.24 17.45
CA GLY A 465 18.19 4.49 17.26
C GLY A 465 18.61 4.58 15.79
N VAL A 466 19.88 4.90 15.55
CA VAL A 466 20.53 4.80 14.23
C VAL A 466 21.42 3.55 14.17
N LEU A 467 22.05 3.20 15.30
CA LEU A 467 22.98 2.07 15.35
C LEU A 467 22.30 0.74 14.99
N GLY A 468 22.89 0.03 14.02
CA GLY A 468 22.44 -1.29 13.56
C GLY A 468 21.24 -1.27 12.62
N ALA A 469 20.54 -0.14 12.49
CA ALA A 469 19.42 0.01 11.59
C ALA A 469 19.85 -0.10 10.12
N LYS A 470 18.90 -0.46 9.26
CA LYS A 470 19.11 -0.52 7.81
C LYS A 470 18.30 0.56 7.11
N PRO A 471 18.92 1.43 6.30
CA PRO A 471 18.17 2.34 5.44
C PRO A 471 17.26 1.56 4.50
N ASN A 472 16.01 1.99 4.37
CA ASN A 472 14.99 1.32 3.57
C ASN A 472 15.41 1.22 2.09
N VAL A 473 15.99 2.30 1.56
CA VAL A 473 16.51 2.34 0.18
C VAL A 473 17.64 1.32 -0.03
N ASP A 474 18.50 1.09 0.98
CA ASP A 474 19.60 0.12 0.86
C ASP A 474 19.11 -1.34 0.88
N LEU A 475 17.89 -1.58 1.40
CA LEU A 475 17.20 -2.86 1.27
C LEU A 475 16.53 -3.01 -0.11
N GLY A 476 16.61 -2.00 -0.97
CA GLY A 476 15.94 -1.95 -2.27
C GLY A 476 14.46 -1.63 -2.17
N ASN A 477 14.03 -0.98 -1.07
CA ASN A 477 12.63 -0.64 -0.76
C ASN A 477 11.68 -1.86 -0.66
N VAL A 478 12.22 -3.08 -0.73
CA VAL A 478 11.42 -4.31 -0.70
C VAL A 478 10.63 -4.45 0.60
N PRO A 479 9.47 -5.14 0.58
CA PRO A 479 8.63 -5.21 1.76
C PRO A 479 9.31 -5.93 2.93
N VAL A 480 9.32 -5.31 4.10
CA VAL A 480 9.90 -5.85 5.35
C VAL A 480 8.79 -6.03 6.38
N MET A 481 8.56 -7.28 6.79
CA MET A 481 7.56 -7.60 7.82
C MET A 481 8.11 -7.35 9.21
N LEU A 482 7.43 -6.51 9.99
CA LEU A 482 7.63 -6.33 11.41
C LEU A 482 6.42 -6.86 12.18
N SER A 483 6.65 -7.31 13.41
CA SER A 483 5.57 -7.52 14.36
C SER A 483 5.01 -6.18 14.85
N PRO A 484 3.72 -6.09 15.19
CA PRO A 484 3.11 -4.92 15.84
C PRO A 484 3.91 -4.44 17.06
N LEU A 485 4.50 -5.37 17.83
CA LEU A 485 5.31 -5.00 18.98
C LEU A 485 6.67 -4.42 18.59
N GLU A 486 7.30 -4.85 17.50
CA GLU A 486 8.53 -4.20 17.00
C GLU A 486 8.26 -2.75 16.56
N VAL A 487 7.10 -2.50 15.94
CA VAL A 487 6.69 -1.13 15.58
C VAL A 487 6.48 -0.29 16.83
N ALA A 488 5.67 -0.79 17.78
CA ALA A 488 5.47 -0.13 19.06
C ALA A 488 6.82 0.09 19.77
N ASP A 489 7.76 -0.84 19.73
CA ASP A 489 9.04 -0.70 20.43
C ASP A 489 10.09 0.16 19.69
N GLY A 490 9.70 0.95 18.68
CA GLY A 490 10.61 1.87 18.00
C GLY A 490 11.43 1.23 16.89
N GLY A 491 10.83 0.27 16.18
CA GLY A 491 11.43 -0.41 15.04
C GLY A 491 11.67 0.46 13.80
N ILE A 492 11.18 1.70 13.79
CA ILE A 492 11.35 2.66 12.68
C ILE A 492 11.94 3.96 13.23
N HIS A 493 12.99 4.43 12.58
CA HIS A 493 13.58 5.74 12.76
C HIS A 493 13.35 6.55 11.49
N ALA A 494 12.58 7.63 11.59
CA ALA A 494 12.25 8.48 10.47
C ALA A 494 13.40 9.47 10.18
N LEU A 495 13.73 9.72 8.90
CA LEU A 495 14.57 10.88 8.54
C LEU A 495 13.66 12.03 8.11
N THR A 496 13.73 12.49 6.85
CA THR A 496 12.90 13.57 6.34
C THR A 496 11.66 13.04 5.62
N CYS A 497 10.72 13.93 5.30
CA CYS A 497 9.54 13.67 4.47
C CYS A 497 9.38 14.84 3.51
N ILE A 498 8.40 14.72 2.63
CA ILE A 498 8.03 15.74 1.65
C ILE A 498 7.65 17.03 2.36
N GLY A 499 6.65 17.01 3.26
CA GLY A 499 6.16 18.21 3.94
C GLY A 499 5.92 18.04 5.44
N PRO A 500 6.10 19.10 6.27
CA PRO A 500 5.99 19.01 7.73
C PRO A 500 4.64 18.51 8.27
N ALA A 501 3.53 18.96 7.71
CA ALA A 501 2.18 18.61 8.15
C ALA A 501 1.86 17.14 7.94
N SER A 502 2.42 16.53 6.90
CA SER A 502 2.30 15.10 6.62
C SER A 502 3.44 14.25 7.18
N LYS A 503 4.41 14.86 7.88
CA LYS A 503 5.57 14.13 8.41
C LYS A 503 5.16 13.23 9.57
N GLU A 504 5.38 11.93 9.37
CA GLU A 504 5.39 10.95 10.45
C GLU A 504 6.81 10.89 11.03
N CYS A 505 7.06 11.61 12.13
CA CYS A 505 8.30 11.51 12.89
C CYS A 505 8.44 10.11 13.52
N SER A 506 9.63 9.74 13.99
CA SER A 506 9.89 8.46 14.65
C SER A 506 8.93 8.18 15.80
N ARG A 507 8.53 9.23 16.53
CA ARG A 507 7.52 9.13 17.59
C ARG A 507 6.13 8.71 17.07
N HIS A 508 5.77 9.04 15.83
CA HIS A 508 4.54 8.59 15.19
C HIS A 508 4.52 7.07 15.11
N TYR A 509 5.60 6.44 14.64
CA TYR A 509 5.72 4.98 14.57
C TYR A 509 5.73 4.34 15.97
N TRP A 510 6.35 4.98 16.96
CA TRP A 510 6.28 4.53 18.36
C TRP A 510 4.86 4.58 18.96
N ARG A 511 4.06 5.56 18.50
CA ARG A 511 2.67 5.82 18.91
C ARG A 511 1.67 5.44 17.81
N GLU A 512 2.00 4.50 16.92
CA GLU A 512 1.25 4.26 15.68
C GLU A 512 -0.22 3.94 15.99
N PRO A 513 -1.17 4.85 15.68
CA PRO A 513 -2.54 4.72 16.15
C PRO A 513 -3.27 3.50 15.56
N LEU A 514 -3.08 3.21 14.28
CA LEU A 514 -3.72 2.09 13.61
C LEU A 514 -3.20 0.74 14.12
N VAL A 515 -1.91 0.63 14.40
CA VAL A 515 -1.31 -0.57 15.01
C VAL A 515 -1.90 -0.79 16.40
N HIS A 516 -1.94 0.24 17.24
CA HIS A 516 -2.47 0.14 18.60
C HIS A 516 -3.96 -0.18 18.62
N GLU A 517 -4.77 0.48 17.79
CA GLU A 517 -6.21 0.20 17.69
C GLU A 517 -6.47 -1.22 17.15
N ALA A 518 -5.79 -1.64 16.07
CA ALA A 518 -6.00 -2.97 15.49
C ALA A 518 -5.48 -4.11 16.39
N LEU A 519 -4.43 -3.87 17.18
CA LEU A 519 -3.93 -4.84 18.16
C LEU A 519 -4.93 -5.08 19.29
N ASN A 520 -5.57 -4.00 19.75
CA ASN A 520 -6.53 -4.01 20.86
C ASN A 520 -7.95 -4.40 20.45
N ASP A 521 -8.28 -4.37 19.15
CA ASP A 521 -9.58 -4.77 18.65
C ASP A 521 -9.81 -6.30 18.80
N PRO A 522 -10.83 -6.76 19.54
CA PRO A 522 -11.09 -8.18 19.78
C PRO A 522 -11.69 -8.93 18.58
N GLU A 523 -12.14 -8.22 17.54
CA GLU A 523 -12.71 -8.81 16.33
C GLU A 523 -11.68 -9.02 15.23
N LEU A 524 -10.50 -8.41 15.36
CA LEU A 524 -9.40 -8.49 14.40
C LEU A 524 -8.27 -9.38 14.92
N ASP A 525 -7.63 -10.12 14.02
CA ASP A 525 -6.39 -10.85 14.25
C ASP A 525 -5.26 -10.19 13.46
N LEU A 526 -4.63 -9.16 14.04
CA LEU A 526 -3.54 -8.42 13.41
C LEU A 526 -2.29 -9.30 13.28
N CYS A 527 -1.99 -9.75 12.06
CA CYS A 527 -0.92 -10.71 11.84
C CYS A 527 0.48 -10.08 11.77
N GLY A 528 0.59 -8.81 11.37
CA GLY A 528 1.86 -8.15 11.11
C GLY A 528 1.69 -6.72 10.57
N VAL A 529 2.80 -5.99 10.52
CA VAL A 529 2.91 -4.70 9.83
C VAL A 529 3.99 -4.84 8.75
N LEU A 530 3.58 -4.72 7.49
CA LEU A 530 4.45 -4.86 6.33
C LEU A 530 4.89 -3.47 5.86
N PHE A 531 6.13 -3.12 6.15
CA PHE A 531 6.71 -1.86 5.68
C PHE A 531 7.15 -2.01 4.23
N VAL A 532 6.83 -1.04 3.38
CA VAL A 532 7.20 -1.03 1.97
C VAL A 532 7.74 0.36 1.63
N GLY A 533 8.86 0.42 0.91
CA GLY A 533 9.41 1.71 0.50
C GLY A 533 8.70 2.28 -0.72
N SER A 534 8.87 3.58 -0.95
CA SER A 534 8.39 4.30 -2.12
C SER A 534 9.53 4.72 -3.06
N PRO A 535 10.04 3.84 -3.94
CA PRO A 535 11.14 4.17 -4.83
C PRO A 535 10.85 5.38 -5.72
N GLN A 536 11.88 6.12 -6.10
CA GLN A 536 11.69 7.21 -7.05
C GLN A 536 11.35 6.73 -8.47
N ILE A 537 11.89 5.56 -8.87
CA ILE A 537 11.79 5.05 -10.24
C ILE A 537 10.51 4.22 -10.40
N ASN A 538 9.67 4.58 -11.38
CA ASN A 538 8.36 3.94 -11.61
C ASN A 538 8.42 2.41 -11.75
N ASN A 539 9.38 1.87 -12.52
CA ASN A 539 9.52 0.41 -12.67
C ASN A 539 9.80 -0.29 -11.34
N GLU A 540 10.55 0.36 -10.45
CA GLU A 540 10.80 -0.16 -9.10
C GLU A 540 9.51 -0.12 -8.29
N LYS A 541 8.75 1.00 -8.30
CA LYS A 541 7.45 1.12 -7.61
C LYS A 541 6.54 -0.09 -7.85
N PHE A 542 6.34 -0.46 -9.12
CA PHE A 542 5.52 -1.60 -9.50
C PHE A 542 6.13 -2.94 -9.05
N TYR A 543 7.45 -3.12 -9.22
CA TYR A 543 8.13 -4.32 -8.74
C TYR A 543 7.93 -4.52 -7.23
N VAL A 544 8.14 -3.47 -6.41
CA VAL A 544 7.98 -3.54 -4.96
C VAL A 544 6.54 -3.85 -4.57
N SER A 545 5.59 -3.17 -5.22
CA SER A 545 4.17 -3.35 -4.99
C SER A 545 3.70 -4.77 -5.33
N GLU A 546 4.17 -5.36 -6.44
CA GLU A 546 3.87 -6.75 -6.80
C GLU A 546 4.39 -7.74 -5.77
N ARG A 547 5.62 -7.54 -5.27
CA ARG A 547 6.18 -8.39 -4.19
C ARG A 547 5.36 -8.26 -2.91
N MET A 548 4.93 -7.04 -2.57
CA MET A 548 4.04 -6.78 -1.44
C MET A 548 2.73 -7.54 -1.59
N GLY A 549 2.08 -7.46 -2.75
CA GLY A 549 0.84 -8.18 -3.03
C GLY A 549 0.99 -9.70 -2.89
N MET A 550 2.09 -10.28 -3.39
CA MET A 550 2.38 -11.72 -3.23
C MET A 550 2.56 -12.13 -1.76
N ILE A 551 3.16 -11.27 -0.93
CA ILE A 551 3.27 -11.51 0.52
C ILE A 551 1.88 -11.48 1.17
N VAL A 552 1.06 -10.47 0.84
CA VAL A 552 -0.31 -10.35 1.37
C VAL A 552 -1.16 -11.57 0.99
N GLU A 553 -1.05 -12.04 -0.26
CA GLU A 553 -1.71 -13.27 -0.74
C GLU A 553 -1.27 -14.50 0.05
N ALA A 554 0.04 -14.69 0.22
CA ALA A 554 0.60 -15.84 0.93
C ALA A 554 0.23 -15.86 2.42
N LEU A 555 -0.12 -14.70 2.98
CA LEU A 555 -0.59 -14.59 4.36
C LEU A 555 -2.06 -14.98 4.52
N ASP A 556 -2.85 -15.12 3.44
CA ASP A 556 -4.26 -15.52 3.50
C ASP A 556 -5.04 -14.65 4.50
N VAL A 557 -5.00 -13.33 4.28
CA VAL A 557 -5.66 -12.34 5.13
C VAL A 557 -7.07 -12.04 4.62
N ASP A 558 -8.00 -11.77 5.54
CA ASP A 558 -9.38 -11.37 5.23
C ASP A 558 -9.49 -9.90 4.79
N GLY A 559 -8.53 -9.06 5.20
CA GLY A 559 -8.54 -7.63 4.92
C GLY A 559 -7.19 -6.97 5.16
N ALA A 560 -6.98 -5.80 4.57
CA ALA A 560 -5.75 -5.05 4.70
C ALA A 560 -5.99 -3.55 4.91
N PHE A 561 -5.01 -2.91 5.53
CA PHE A 561 -4.88 -1.47 5.55
C PHE A 561 -3.66 -1.06 4.74
N VAL A 562 -3.71 0.04 4.02
CA VAL A 562 -2.54 0.67 3.39
C VAL A 562 -2.44 2.10 3.89
N THR A 563 -1.30 2.51 4.43
CA THR A 563 -1.07 3.88 4.92
C THR A 563 0.23 4.41 4.32
N THR A 564 0.25 5.70 3.97
CA THR A 564 1.46 6.40 3.52
C THR A 564 1.66 7.69 4.30
N GLU A 565 2.93 8.02 4.60
CA GLU A 565 3.33 9.40 4.90
C GLU A 565 3.56 10.20 3.60
N GLY A 566 3.51 11.52 3.67
CA GLY A 566 3.68 12.39 2.50
C GLY A 566 2.50 12.39 1.51
N PHE A 567 2.73 12.96 0.33
CA PHE A 567 1.75 13.08 -0.76
C PHE A 567 2.46 13.31 -2.10
N GLY A 568 1.75 13.21 -3.23
CA GLY A 568 2.33 13.46 -4.55
C GLY A 568 2.93 12.19 -5.17
N ASN A 569 4.24 12.13 -5.39
CA ASN A 569 4.87 10.99 -6.08
C ASN A 569 4.65 9.65 -5.36
N ASN A 570 4.60 9.66 -4.03
CA ASN A 570 4.24 8.51 -3.18
C ASN A 570 2.84 7.98 -3.46
N HIS A 571 1.90 8.82 -3.92
CA HIS A 571 0.54 8.35 -4.21
C HIS A 571 0.48 7.31 -5.33
N ILE A 572 1.51 7.24 -6.19
CA ILE A 572 1.64 6.20 -7.22
C ILE A 572 1.89 4.84 -6.57
N ASP A 573 2.82 4.77 -5.61
CA ASP A 573 3.11 3.56 -4.84
C ASP A 573 1.88 3.14 -4.04
N PHE A 574 1.31 4.07 -3.28
CA PHE A 574 0.12 3.89 -2.48
C PHE A 574 -1.06 3.33 -3.28
N ALA A 575 -1.36 3.92 -4.45
CA ALA A 575 -2.41 3.45 -5.34
C ALA A 575 -2.11 2.03 -5.87
N SER A 576 -0.86 1.78 -6.27
CA SER A 576 -0.39 0.47 -6.73
C SER A 576 -0.49 -0.59 -5.63
N HIS A 577 -0.18 -0.26 -4.38
CA HIS A 577 -0.30 -1.18 -3.25
C HIS A 577 -1.74 -1.62 -3.04
N ILE A 578 -2.68 -0.68 -3.05
CA ILE A 578 -4.12 -0.98 -2.95
C ILE A 578 -4.58 -1.81 -4.16
N GLU A 579 -4.09 -1.51 -5.36
CA GLU A 579 -4.41 -2.30 -6.56
C GLU A 579 -3.96 -3.75 -6.44
N GLN A 580 -2.71 -3.98 -6.02
CA GLN A 580 -2.17 -5.32 -5.84
C GLN A 580 -2.99 -6.13 -4.83
N ILE A 581 -3.36 -5.54 -3.70
CA ILE A 581 -4.21 -6.20 -2.69
C ILE A 581 -5.60 -6.48 -3.27
N GLY A 582 -6.20 -5.50 -3.94
CA GLY A 582 -7.53 -5.62 -4.53
C GLY A 582 -7.64 -6.67 -5.65
N MET A 583 -6.60 -6.82 -6.47
CA MET A 583 -6.51 -7.88 -7.50
C MET A 583 -6.59 -9.30 -6.92
N ARG A 584 -6.29 -9.47 -5.63
CA ARG A 584 -6.38 -10.73 -4.90
C ARG A 584 -7.71 -10.92 -4.18
N ASN A 585 -8.68 -10.03 -4.46
CA ASN A 585 -10.00 -10.00 -3.84
C ASN A 585 -9.98 -9.78 -2.32
N ILE A 586 -8.99 -9.04 -1.83
CA ILE A 586 -8.86 -8.69 -0.42
C ILE A 586 -9.36 -7.25 -0.23
N PRO A 587 -10.39 -7.01 0.59
CA PRO A 587 -10.83 -5.66 0.96
C PRO A 587 -9.69 -4.85 1.59
N CYS A 588 -9.51 -3.62 1.12
CA CYS A 588 -8.41 -2.76 1.54
C CYS A 588 -8.90 -1.34 1.87
N VAL A 589 -8.48 -0.81 3.02
CA VAL A 589 -8.73 0.60 3.39
C VAL A 589 -7.42 1.39 3.32
N GLY A 590 -7.41 2.45 2.52
CA GLY A 590 -6.27 3.34 2.33
C GLY A 590 -6.30 4.57 3.26
N PHE A 591 -5.15 4.98 3.78
CA PHE A 591 -4.98 6.20 4.58
C PHE A 591 -3.88 7.08 3.99
N SER A 592 -4.23 8.32 3.68
CA SER A 592 -3.28 9.30 3.14
C SER A 592 -3.82 10.72 3.35
N PHE A 593 -2.93 11.72 3.33
CA PHE A 593 -3.34 13.09 3.10
C PHE A 593 -3.74 13.26 1.63
N CYS A 594 -5.04 13.51 1.37
CA CYS A 594 -5.61 13.56 0.01
C CYS A 594 -6.62 14.71 -0.13
N ALA A 595 -6.32 15.87 0.45
CA ALA A 595 -7.22 17.03 0.45
C ALA A 595 -7.01 17.94 -0.77
N VAL A 596 -7.33 19.23 -0.64
CA VAL A 596 -7.25 20.22 -1.74
C VAL A 596 -5.83 20.30 -2.30
N GLN A 597 -4.84 20.44 -1.41
CA GLN A 597 -3.44 20.26 -1.75
C GLN A 597 -3.05 18.80 -1.50
N GLY A 598 -2.24 18.23 -2.39
CA GLY A 598 -1.97 16.78 -2.33
C GLY A 598 -3.18 15.94 -2.74
N ALA A 599 -4.08 16.49 -3.56
CA ALA A 599 -5.18 15.74 -4.15
C ALA A 599 -4.65 14.47 -4.83
N LEU A 600 -5.39 13.38 -4.66
CA LEU A 600 -5.04 12.09 -5.24
C LEU A 600 -5.32 12.13 -6.76
N VAL A 601 -4.28 12.41 -7.55
CA VAL A 601 -4.37 12.48 -9.03
C VAL A 601 -4.25 11.13 -9.73
N VAL A 602 -3.97 10.08 -8.96
CA VAL A 602 -3.87 8.69 -9.44
C VAL A 602 -4.92 7.85 -8.73
N GLY A 603 -5.62 6.98 -9.47
CA GLY A 603 -6.68 6.16 -8.90
C GLY A 603 -6.85 4.85 -9.66
N ASN A 604 -7.43 3.86 -8.99
CA ASN A 604 -7.86 2.62 -9.61
C ASN A 604 -9.15 2.12 -8.97
N LYS A 605 -9.79 1.12 -9.59
CA LYS A 605 -11.09 0.60 -9.15
C LYS A 605 -11.10 -0.03 -7.75
N TYR A 606 -9.94 -0.34 -7.17
CA TYR A 606 -9.80 -0.94 -5.85
C TYR A 606 -9.66 0.11 -4.73
N MET A 607 -9.39 1.38 -5.07
CA MET A 607 -9.33 2.50 -4.11
C MET A 607 -10.71 2.98 -3.68
N LYS A 608 -11.56 2.05 -3.25
CA LYS A 608 -12.95 2.28 -2.87
C LYS A 608 -13.09 2.80 -1.44
N TYR A 609 -12.24 2.32 -0.53
CA TYR A 609 -12.30 2.62 0.89
C TYR A 609 -11.10 3.48 1.28
N MET A 610 -11.35 4.75 1.55
CA MET A 610 -10.32 5.76 1.74
C MET A 610 -10.60 6.60 2.99
N VAL A 611 -9.54 6.85 3.75
CA VAL A 611 -9.52 7.67 4.96
C VAL A 611 -8.54 8.82 4.73
N ASP A 612 -9.09 10.02 4.56
CA ASP A 612 -8.27 11.23 4.44
C ASP A 612 -7.73 11.66 5.81
N ASN A 613 -6.41 11.82 5.89
CA ASN A 613 -5.68 12.25 7.09
C ASN A 613 -5.68 13.78 7.28
N ASN A 614 -6.25 14.56 6.35
CA ASN A 614 -6.31 16.01 6.49
C ASN A 614 -7.08 16.48 7.74
N LYS A 615 -6.46 17.38 8.51
CA LYS A 615 -7.12 18.15 9.57
C LYS A 615 -7.16 19.63 9.25
N SER A 616 -6.41 20.09 8.24
CA SER A 616 -6.43 21.49 7.82
C SER A 616 -7.82 21.91 7.35
N GLU A 617 -8.32 23.07 7.83
CA GLU A 617 -9.61 23.61 7.39
C GLU A 617 -9.63 23.91 5.89
N ALA A 618 -8.50 24.40 5.37
CA ALA A 618 -8.33 24.71 3.95
C ALA A 618 -7.95 23.48 3.11
N GLY A 619 -7.71 22.32 3.74
CA GLY A 619 -7.29 21.11 3.05
C GLY A 619 -5.89 21.20 2.45
N ILE A 620 -4.96 21.90 3.12
CA ILE A 620 -3.62 22.21 2.59
C ILE A 620 -2.49 21.61 3.43
N GLU A 621 -1.30 21.55 2.83
CA GLU A 621 -0.04 21.42 3.56
C GLU A 621 0.28 22.81 4.14
N ASN A 622 0.03 22.96 5.44
CA ASN A 622 0.07 24.23 6.16
C ASN A 622 1.42 24.46 6.88
N GLU A 623 2.42 23.61 6.63
CA GLU A 623 3.75 23.62 7.26
C GLU A 623 3.77 23.48 8.80
N VAL A 624 2.63 23.19 9.43
CA VAL A 624 2.53 22.91 10.87
C VAL A 624 2.83 21.43 11.08
N LEU A 625 3.94 21.12 11.77
CA LEU A 625 4.43 19.76 11.97
C LEU A 625 3.32 18.80 12.42
N SER A 626 3.20 17.68 11.71
CA SER A 626 2.28 16.57 11.96
C SER A 626 0.78 16.88 11.92
N CYS A 627 0.35 18.08 11.49
CA CYS A 627 -1.05 18.50 11.47
C CYS A 627 -1.97 17.51 10.72
N ASN A 628 -1.53 17.02 9.56
CA ASN A 628 -2.27 16.15 8.64
C ASN A 628 -1.82 14.68 8.70
N THR A 629 -1.32 14.23 9.85
CA THR A 629 -0.93 12.81 10.07
C THR A 629 -2.10 11.96 10.55
N LEU A 630 -1.97 10.63 10.43
CA LEU A 630 -2.93 9.67 10.95
C LEU A 630 -3.06 9.81 12.47
N CYS A 631 -4.28 9.89 12.99
CA CYS A 631 -4.58 9.97 14.42
C CYS A 631 -5.55 8.86 14.84
N GLN A 632 -5.80 8.73 16.14
CA GLN A 632 -6.68 7.69 16.68
C GLN A 632 -8.09 7.71 16.07
N GLU A 633 -8.68 8.91 15.86
CA GLU A 633 -9.98 9.06 15.19
C GLU A 633 -10.00 8.47 13.76
N ASP A 634 -8.87 8.54 13.04
CA ASP A 634 -8.75 7.97 11.69
C ASP A 634 -8.64 6.46 11.74
N ALA A 635 -7.81 5.94 12.67
CA ALA A 635 -7.65 4.52 12.89
C ALA A 635 -9.00 3.84 13.23
N ILE A 636 -9.77 4.42 14.15
CA ILE A 636 -11.11 3.93 14.52
C ILE A 636 -12.04 3.93 13.30
N ARG A 637 -12.05 5.03 12.54
CA ARG A 637 -12.85 5.16 11.31
C ARG A 637 -12.46 4.11 10.26
N GLY A 638 -11.16 3.92 10.04
CA GLY A 638 -10.65 2.95 9.07
C GLY A 638 -10.87 1.50 9.47
N ILE A 639 -10.73 1.15 10.76
CA ILE A 639 -11.06 -0.18 11.28
C ILE A 639 -12.55 -0.47 11.08
N SER A 640 -13.43 0.49 11.40
CA SER A 640 -14.87 0.35 11.18
C SER A 640 -15.19 0.16 9.70
N MET A 641 -14.53 0.94 8.83
CA MET A 641 -14.67 0.84 7.37
C MET A 641 -14.21 -0.52 6.84
N LEU A 642 -13.09 -1.07 7.34
CA LEU A 642 -12.61 -2.38 6.91
C LEU A 642 -13.56 -3.50 7.35
N LYS A 643 -14.12 -3.41 8.56
CA LYS A 643 -15.14 -4.36 9.05
C LYS A 643 -16.38 -4.38 8.15
N SER A 644 -16.91 -3.20 7.81
CA SER A 644 -18.00 -3.07 6.84
C SER A 644 -17.63 -3.62 5.45
N ALA A 645 -16.42 -3.34 4.97
CA ALA A 645 -15.94 -3.84 3.69
C ALA A 645 -15.83 -5.37 3.64
N MET A 646 -15.28 -6.00 4.70
CA MET A 646 -15.25 -7.46 4.84
C MET A 646 -16.64 -8.07 5.04
N GLY A 647 -17.59 -7.31 5.59
CA GLY A 647 -19.00 -7.67 5.70
C GLY A 647 -19.78 -7.56 4.38
N GLY A 648 -19.17 -7.00 3.33
CA GLY A 648 -19.83 -6.79 2.04
C GLY A 648 -20.86 -5.65 2.04
N GLU A 649 -20.77 -4.73 2.99
CA GLU A 649 -21.67 -3.58 3.06
C GLU A 649 -21.45 -2.63 1.88
N GLU A 650 -22.55 -2.07 1.36
CA GLU A 650 -22.47 -1.03 0.34
C GLU A 650 -21.94 0.27 0.95
N VAL A 651 -20.95 0.85 0.28
CA VAL A 651 -20.38 2.15 0.65
C VAL A 651 -20.68 3.13 -0.46
N LYS A 652 -21.13 4.32 -0.07
CA LYS A 652 -21.44 5.42 -0.98
C LYS A 652 -20.18 5.78 -1.78
N ALA A 653 -20.34 6.01 -3.09
CA ALA A 653 -19.26 6.49 -3.93
C ALA A 653 -18.71 7.84 -3.40
N SER A 654 -17.39 8.01 -3.47
CA SER A 654 -16.71 9.25 -3.10
C SER A 654 -17.07 10.39 -4.05
N GLU A 655 -17.13 11.60 -3.50
CA GLU A 655 -17.27 12.81 -4.30
C GLU A 655 -15.95 13.08 -5.05
N ARG A 656 -16.03 13.73 -6.23
CA ARG A 656 -14.82 14.06 -7.03
C ARG A 656 -13.96 15.12 -6.36
N LYS A 657 -14.59 16.08 -5.70
CA LYS A 657 -13.91 17.14 -4.96
C LYS A 657 -13.86 16.79 -3.50
N TRP A 658 -12.78 17.19 -2.85
CA TRP A 658 -12.63 17.03 -1.41
C TRP A 658 -13.80 17.71 -0.67
N ASN A 659 -14.34 17.02 0.33
CA ASN A 659 -15.45 17.48 1.14
C ASN A 659 -15.18 17.18 2.62
N ALA A 660 -14.94 18.23 3.40
CA ALA A 660 -14.66 18.15 4.83
C ALA A 660 -15.75 17.40 5.63
N ASN A 661 -17.01 17.46 5.20
CA ASN A 661 -18.13 16.86 5.93
C ASN A 661 -18.10 15.32 5.88
N VAL A 662 -17.41 14.71 4.92
CA VAL A 662 -17.31 13.25 4.81
C VAL A 662 -16.66 12.65 6.07
N LYS A 663 -15.65 13.33 6.62
CA LYS A 663 -15.00 12.93 7.87
C LYS A 663 -16.00 12.89 9.02
N GLU A 664 -16.67 14.01 9.29
CA GLU A 664 -17.57 14.13 10.43
C GLU A 664 -18.77 13.17 10.32
N ASN A 665 -19.37 13.06 9.14
CA ASN A 665 -20.48 12.12 8.90
C ASN A 665 -20.09 10.67 9.21
N ASN A 666 -18.86 10.26 8.84
CA ASN A 666 -18.37 8.92 9.12
C ASN A 666 -18.11 8.71 10.61
N LEU A 667 -17.53 9.70 11.30
CA LEU A 667 -17.29 9.62 12.74
C LEU A 667 -18.61 9.52 13.52
N GLU A 668 -19.60 10.37 13.24
CA GLU A 668 -20.92 10.32 13.86
C GLU A 668 -21.61 8.96 13.63
N LEU A 669 -21.46 8.38 12.44
CA LEU A 669 -21.99 7.06 12.12
C LEU A 669 -21.33 5.96 12.96
N VAL A 670 -20.00 6.01 13.13
CA VAL A 670 -19.28 5.06 13.99
C VAL A 670 -19.70 5.21 15.45
N GLU A 671 -19.79 6.44 15.96
CA GLU A 671 -20.23 6.69 17.34
C GLU A 671 -21.64 6.17 17.59
N LYS A 672 -22.56 6.41 16.65
CA LYS A 672 -23.94 5.92 16.73
C LYS A 672 -24.01 4.39 16.72
N THR A 673 -23.14 3.73 15.95
CA THR A 673 -23.14 2.27 15.79
C THR A 673 -22.48 1.57 16.98
N THR A 674 -21.39 2.13 17.49
CA THR A 674 -20.61 1.56 18.59
C THR A 674 -21.11 1.97 19.98
N GLY A 675 -21.91 3.05 20.07
CA GLY A 675 -22.33 3.66 21.32
C GLY A 675 -21.18 4.31 22.10
N SER A 676 -20.02 4.50 21.48
CA SER A 676 -18.82 5.10 22.06
C SER A 676 -18.55 6.45 21.43
N SER A 677 -18.09 7.43 22.21
CA SER A 677 -17.70 8.73 21.65
C SER A 677 -16.23 8.72 21.20
N ILE A 678 -15.96 9.37 20.07
CA ILE A 678 -14.62 9.52 19.49
C ILE A 678 -14.19 10.97 19.68
N THR A 679 -13.07 11.18 20.37
CA THR A 679 -12.51 12.52 20.54
C THR A 679 -11.94 13.03 19.22
N ARG A 680 -12.44 14.18 18.75
CA ARG A 680 -11.86 14.87 17.59
C ARG A 680 -10.57 15.56 17.99
N VAL A 681 -9.55 15.45 17.15
CA VAL A 681 -8.29 16.15 17.36
C VAL A 681 -8.37 17.59 16.87
N GLU A 682 -7.72 18.50 17.59
CA GLU A 682 -7.62 19.92 17.21
C GLU A 682 -6.82 20.11 15.91
N ASN A 683 -7.21 21.05 15.07
CA ASN A 683 -6.50 21.41 13.84
C ASN A 683 -5.54 22.60 14.07
N GLU A 684 -5.04 23.20 12.98
CA GLU A 684 -4.09 24.30 12.99
C GLU A 684 -4.62 25.61 13.58
N THR A 685 -5.93 25.74 13.81
CA THR A 685 -6.49 26.94 14.47
C THR A 685 -6.26 26.92 15.99
N ALA A 686 -5.85 25.78 16.54
CA ALA A 686 -5.48 25.64 17.96
C ALA A 686 -4.04 26.09 18.26
N VAL A 687 -3.26 26.43 17.24
CA VAL A 687 -1.92 27.01 17.37
C VAL A 687 -1.91 28.47 16.88
N PRO A 688 -1.13 29.37 17.50
CA PRO A 688 -1.05 30.76 17.03
C PRO A 688 -0.57 30.82 15.58
N VAL A 689 -1.15 31.71 14.78
CA VAL A 689 -0.83 31.81 13.35
C VAL A 689 0.49 32.54 13.16
N SER A 690 1.46 31.88 12.51
CA SER A 690 2.76 32.49 12.22
C SER A 690 2.68 33.56 11.14
N GLN A 691 3.60 34.52 11.19
CA GLN A 691 3.72 35.57 10.16
C GLN A 691 3.93 34.96 8.76
N LYS A 692 4.73 33.88 8.66
CA LYS A 692 4.96 33.12 7.43
C LYS A 692 3.64 32.58 6.86
N ARG A 693 2.79 31.98 7.70
CA ARG A 693 1.47 31.48 7.27
C ARG A 693 0.52 32.63 6.89
N LEU A 694 0.54 33.74 7.62
CA LEU A 694 -0.25 34.92 7.25
C LEU A 694 0.14 35.43 5.86
N GLU A 695 1.43 35.61 5.58
CA GLU A 695 1.91 36.12 4.30
C GLU A 695 1.59 35.18 3.13
N LYS A 696 1.77 33.87 3.35
CA LYS A 696 1.58 32.84 2.32
C LYS A 696 0.12 32.55 2.01
N TYR A 697 -0.77 32.65 3.01
CA TYR A 697 -2.16 32.18 2.88
C TYR A 697 -3.24 33.27 3.07
N SER A 698 -2.91 34.48 3.57
CA SER A 698 -3.89 35.57 3.74
C SER A 698 -4.10 36.45 2.50
N THR A 699 -3.46 36.11 1.37
CA THR A 699 -3.61 36.83 0.08
C THR A 699 -4.61 36.20 -0.88
N LYS A 700 -5.51 35.33 -0.39
CA LYS A 700 -6.63 34.79 -1.18
C LYS A 700 -7.95 35.49 -0.88
#